data_AF-A0A0D9QTF3-F1
#
_entry.id   AF-A0A0D9QTF3-F1
#
_cell.length_a   1.000
_cell.length_b   1.000
_cell.length_c   1.000
_cell.angle_alpha   90.00
_cell.angle_beta   90.00
_cell.angle_gamma   90.00
#
_symmetry.space_group_name_H-M   'P 1'
#
loop_
_entity.id
_entity.type
_entity.pdbx_description
1 polymer ?
#
loop_
_entity_poly.entity_id
_entity_poly.type
_entity_poly.pdbx_seq_one_letter_code
_entity_poly.pdbx_strand_id
1 'polypeptide(L)'
;IKNNFLYYYNYYINNIYNKKFYSIIDHLLNKSREHIKDFKYKILNIKNFNIELLLNYKKYINIILENININPLIQYSDQTNNLSEINQKFKINMITTGLNSKFILNNDLRELPRNILGYISLINTNEGLTCGLVNYLTINVHLNLKYKLIIYYKYLFYYKYNFKLILNIFNKNFYNIYFNKIYLKKNINFNKTNILTINRNTFKINNILKNTIYIPFNYLLSFIENLIPFIHYNDSIRNLMSIKMHVQIIPILYPTLNNIITNYNFILNKYLNYLIISYQEGIVIYVSYIKIIIRDIFNRQIIYYLNNYKKFNQNILLIYKPIVWVGEKVNIGKILAINSNLLYCEYSLGNNLLVGYGSYLGYEYEDAVIINKKLLYNNLYTSLHLNIYEVSFNILNNIPEICSINLSKIHYKNKKNLDKYGIIKEGSFVLANNILISKLILMPFIFDNKNLINIINYLFGNKLRVFKNKPIISTIYDIGRVVKIEFLFNNLYNKKKENNIYLKVRIYIGVQKYLKLGDKICNRHGHKGVISYINEINDMPYLNNKIQPDIFISSISIPSRINIGQILEGIYGLNSLYTNNRYIISNNLNKNYYNNYINIFNYYKYNYNNNYNINKMSYNYNKYFLKNPFTGHLINNSFCLNSIYYYKLIHMIQDKLRYRFIGLYSELTQQPIKGNTKQGGQRFGEMEVWALEAFGASFLFKEFFTYKSDDIKSRKLLKNYLFNNNKMKTTFISETFKLILKELQSLSINIETFCIFNNNNFINNLPINIIY
;
A
#
# COMPACT_ATOMS: atom_id res chain seq x y z
N ILE A 1 -27.58 -8.19 44.32
CA ILE A 1 -26.14 -8.59 44.35
C ILE A 1 -25.83 -9.71 43.35
N LYS A 2 -26.60 -10.81 43.31
CA LYS A 2 -26.43 -11.90 42.32
C LYS A 2 -26.43 -11.46 40.85
N ASN A 3 -27.35 -10.58 40.42
CA ASN A 3 -27.36 -10.07 39.04
C ASN A 3 -26.13 -9.22 38.68
N ASN A 4 -25.58 -8.48 39.64
CA ASN A 4 -24.33 -7.75 39.43
C ASN A 4 -23.15 -8.74 39.33
N PHE A 5 -23.12 -9.78 40.16
CA PHE A 5 -22.05 -10.77 40.13
C PHE A 5 -22.04 -11.58 38.82
N LEU A 6 -23.21 -11.99 38.33
CA LEU A 6 -23.32 -12.71 37.05
C LEU A 6 -22.90 -11.83 35.86
N TYR A 7 -23.28 -10.54 35.87
CA TYR A 7 -22.80 -9.56 34.91
C TYR A 7 -21.27 -9.42 34.98
N TYR A 8 -20.69 -9.27 36.18
CA TYR A 8 -19.24 -9.13 36.36
C TYR A 8 -18.46 -10.41 36.00
N TYR A 9 -19.02 -11.58 36.29
CA TYR A 9 -18.41 -12.89 36.00
C TYR A 9 -18.36 -13.13 34.49
N ASN A 10 -19.50 -12.98 33.79
CA ASN A 10 -19.59 -13.07 32.33
C ASN A 10 -18.68 -12.02 31.66
N TYR A 11 -18.57 -10.83 32.25
CA TYR A 11 -17.73 -9.76 31.74
C TYR A 11 -16.22 -10.02 31.87
N TYR A 12 -15.78 -10.66 32.95
CA TYR A 12 -14.36 -10.94 33.19
C TYR A 12 -13.85 -12.09 32.33
N ILE A 13 -14.68 -13.13 32.12
CA ILE A 13 -14.27 -14.34 31.41
C ILE A 13 -14.40 -14.16 29.88
N ASN A 14 -15.45 -13.49 29.39
CA ASN A 14 -15.71 -13.42 27.95
C ASN A 14 -15.04 -12.23 27.23
N ASN A 15 -14.66 -11.14 27.92
CA ASN A 15 -13.99 -10.02 27.27
C ASN A 15 -12.51 -10.31 27.03
N ILE A 16 -12.17 -10.78 25.82
CA ILE A 16 -10.79 -11.00 25.37
C ILE A 16 -9.92 -9.75 25.52
N TYR A 17 -10.51 -8.57 25.43
CA TYR A 17 -9.81 -7.31 25.56
C TYR A 17 -9.35 -6.98 27.00
N ASN A 18 -9.82 -7.72 28.01
CA ASN A 18 -9.25 -7.68 29.36
C ASN A 18 -8.02 -8.60 29.52
N LYS A 19 -7.75 -9.47 28.53
CA LYS A 19 -6.54 -10.29 28.51
C LYS A 19 -5.31 -9.42 28.21
N LYS A 20 -4.13 -9.96 28.50
CA LYS A 20 -2.85 -9.28 28.28
C LYS A 20 -2.56 -9.17 26.79
N PHE A 21 -2.14 -8.00 26.34
CA PHE A 21 -1.63 -7.77 25.00
C PHE A 21 -0.15 -8.09 24.94
N TYR A 22 0.22 -9.20 24.32
CA TYR A 22 1.64 -9.53 24.17
C TYR A 22 2.25 -8.73 23.03
N SER A 23 3.40 -8.11 23.30
CA SER A 23 4.24 -7.59 22.22
C SER A 23 4.95 -8.75 21.52
N ILE A 24 5.44 -8.50 20.29
CA ILE A 24 6.26 -9.46 19.55
C ILE A 24 7.51 -9.85 20.36
N ILE A 25 8.08 -8.88 21.10
CA ILE A 25 9.24 -9.09 21.95
C ILE A 25 8.91 -10.07 23.07
N ASP A 26 7.73 -9.97 23.70
CA ASP A 26 7.34 -10.90 24.76
C ASP A 26 7.16 -12.33 24.25
N HIS A 27 6.62 -12.47 23.03
CA HIS A 27 6.51 -13.78 22.40
C HIS A 27 7.89 -14.38 22.10
N LEU A 28 8.83 -13.58 21.57
CA LEU A 28 10.21 -14.02 21.37
C LEU A 28 10.90 -14.35 22.70
N LEU A 29 10.66 -13.55 23.75
CA LEU A 29 11.17 -13.81 25.09
C LEU A 29 10.60 -15.11 25.66
N ASN A 30 9.31 -15.39 25.50
CA ASN A 30 8.70 -16.63 25.97
C ASN A 30 9.29 -17.85 25.25
N LYS A 31 9.40 -17.82 23.92
CA LYS A 31 10.07 -18.88 23.16
C LYS A 31 11.52 -19.05 23.58
N SER A 32 12.23 -17.93 23.77
CA SER A 32 13.62 -17.98 24.24
C SER A 32 13.74 -18.63 25.63
N ARG A 33 12.79 -18.37 26.54
CA ARG A 33 12.74 -19.01 27.88
C ARG A 33 12.43 -20.50 27.80
N GLU A 34 11.51 -20.93 26.94
CA GLU A 34 11.24 -22.36 26.70
C GLU A 34 12.52 -23.07 26.23
N HIS A 35 13.23 -22.50 25.26
CA HIS A 35 14.49 -23.09 24.80
C HIS A 35 15.60 -23.06 25.83
N ILE A 36 15.70 -22.01 26.65
CA ILE A 36 16.65 -21.99 27.78
C ILE A 36 16.33 -23.11 28.78
N LYS A 37 15.05 -23.40 29.02
CA LYS A 37 14.64 -24.54 29.86
C LYS A 37 15.06 -25.87 29.21
N ASP A 38 14.77 -26.07 27.93
CA ASP A 38 15.19 -27.29 27.20
C ASP A 38 16.72 -27.47 27.23
N PHE A 39 17.46 -26.37 27.06
CA PHE A 39 18.91 -26.37 27.14
C PHE A 39 19.40 -26.72 28.55
N LYS A 40 18.76 -26.17 29.60
CA LYS A 40 19.04 -26.53 30.99
C LYS A 40 18.79 -28.01 31.26
N TYR A 41 17.69 -28.58 30.73
CA TYR A 41 17.42 -30.03 30.83
C TYR A 41 18.50 -30.87 30.14
N LYS A 42 18.97 -30.46 28.96
CA LYS A 42 20.06 -31.16 28.26
C LYS A 42 21.37 -31.11 29.02
N ILE A 43 21.72 -29.96 29.64
CA ILE A 43 22.90 -29.84 30.50
C ILE A 43 22.86 -30.86 31.65
N LEU A 44 21.72 -30.95 32.34
CA LEU A 44 21.56 -31.82 33.50
C LEU A 44 21.75 -33.31 33.16
N ASN A 45 21.56 -33.71 31.90
CA ASN A 45 21.64 -35.11 31.46
C ASN A 45 23.01 -35.52 30.89
N ILE A 46 24.00 -34.62 30.79
CA ILE A 46 25.31 -34.92 30.22
C ILE A 46 26.27 -35.41 31.31
N LYS A 47 26.83 -36.62 31.16
CA LYS A 47 27.79 -37.22 32.10
C LYS A 47 29.24 -36.74 31.93
N ASN A 48 29.66 -36.34 30.73
CA ASN A 48 31.01 -35.85 30.43
C ASN A 48 30.99 -34.36 30.07
N PHE A 49 31.65 -33.53 30.88
CA PHE A 49 31.65 -32.07 30.75
C PHE A 49 32.64 -31.57 29.68
N ASN A 50 32.15 -31.30 28.47
CA ASN A 50 32.87 -30.47 27.49
C ASN A 50 32.12 -29.16 27.25
N ILE A 51 32.72 -28.04 27.68
CA ILE A 51 32.13 -26.69 27.62
C ILE A 51 31.90 -26.22 26.17
N GLU A 52 32.81 -26.58 25.25
CA GLU A 52 32.73 -26.16 23.84
C GLU A 52 31.56 -26.79 23.08
N LEU A 53 31.19 -28.04 23.39
CA LEU A 53 30.04 -28.72 22.77
C LEU A 53 28.70 -28.16 23.27
N LEU A 54 28.67 -27.67 24.51
CA LEU A 54 27.52 -27.04 25.15
C LEU A 54 27.23 -25.64 24.60
N LEU A 55 28.27 -24.86 24.29
CA LEU A 55 28.16 -23.51 23.75
C LEU A 55 27.87 -23.46 22.23
N ASN A 56 27.06 -24.39 21.72
CA ASN A 56 26.64 -24.37 20.33
C ASN A 56 25.50 -23.35 20.11
N TYR A 57 25.82 -22.07 20.33
CA TYR A 57 24.92 -20.91 20.20
C TYR A 57 24.23 -20.81 18.83
N LYS A 58 24.78 -21.47 17.79
CA LYS A 58 24.22 -21.49 16.44
C LYS A 58 22.79 -22.03 16.41
N LYS A 59 22.48 -23.07 17.21
CA LYS A 59 21.12 -23.63 17.29
C LYS A 59 20.15 -22.60 17.88
N TYR A 60 20.55 -21.91 18.95
CA TYR A 60 19.72 -20.88 19.59
C TYR A 60 19.46 -19.68 18.66
N ILE A 61 20.50 -19.18 17.98
CA ILE A 61 20.38 -18.09 17.03
C ILE A 61 19.47 -18.50 15.86
N ASN A 62 19.63 -19.71 15.32
CA ASN A 62 18.80 -20.20 14.23
C ASN A 62 17.33 -20.30 14.62
N ILE A 63 17.01 -20.76 15.83
CA ILE A 63 15.63 -20.83 16.32
C ILE A 63 15.00 -19.43 16.44
N ILE A 64 15.74 -18.45 16.95
CA ILE A 64 15.25 -17.07 16.99
C ILE A 64 15.04 -16.55 15.57
N LEU A 65 15.97 -16.80 14.66
CA LEU A 65 15.86 -16.40 13.26
C LEU A 65 14.67 -17.09 12.55
N GLU A 66 14.46 -18.38 12.79
CA GLU A 66 13.32 -19.14 12.28
C GLU A 66 12.01 -18.55 12.82
N ASN A 67 11.96 -18.25 14.11
CA ASN A 67 10.79 -17.59 14.69
C ASN A 67 10.57 -16.18 14.12
N ILE A 68 11.62 -15.42 13.84
CA ILE A 68 11.50 -14.10 13.21
C ILE A 68 11.00 -14.24 11.77
N ASN A 69 11.50 -15.22 11.03
CA ASN A 69 11.19 -15.41 9.61
C ASN A 69 9.84 -16.07 9.35
N ILE A 70 9.40 -17.00 10.22
CA ILE A 70 8.18 -17.80 10.04
C ILE A 70 6.97 -17.14 10.70
N ASN A 71 7.16 -16.35 11.75
CA ASN A 71 6.03 -15.82 12.52
C ASN A 71 5.20 -14.81 11.70
N PRO A 72 3.90 -15.09 11.42
CA PRO A 72 3.00 -14.23 10.65
C PRO A 72 2.69 -12.88 11.33
N LEU A 73 3.00 -12.74 12.63
CA LEU A 73 2.92 -11.45 13.32
C LEU A 73 4.04 -10.50 12.92
N ILE A 74 5.19 -11.03 12.49
CA ILE A 74 6.32 -10.24 12.01
C ILE A 74 6.13 -10.04 10.52
N GLN A 75 5.63 -8.85 10.18
CA GLN A 75 5.28 -8.48 8.81
C GLN A 75 6.31 -7.48 8.29
N TYR A 76 6.54 -7.50 6.97
CA TYR A 76 7.26 -6.40 6.31
C TYR A 76 6.56 -5.09 6.61
N SER A 77 7.33 -4.02 6.79
CA SER A 77 6.74 -2.72 7.06
C SER A 77 6.02 -2.18 5.81
N ASP A 78 4.76 -1.82 5.95
CA ASP A 78 3.94 -1.15 4.96
C ASP A 78 4.43 0.29 4.87
N GLN A 79 5.48 0.51 4.09
CA GLN A 79 6.09 1.82 3.83
C GLN A 79 5.65 2.31 2.46
N THR A 80 4.38 2.69 2.35
CA THR A 80 3.87 3.42 1.17
C THR A 80 4.20 4.90 1.35
N ASN A 81 3.93 5.37 2.56
CA ASN A 81 4.14 6.69 3.09
C ASN A 81 4.40 6.55 4.60
N ASN A 82 4.64 7.67 5.29
CA ASN A 82 4.87 7.63 6.73
C ASN A 82 3.64 7.21 7.55
N LEU A 83 2.45 7.48 7.02
CA LEU A 83 1.19 7.21 7.69
C LEU A 83 0.85 5.71 7.71
N SER A 84 1.18 4.99 6.64
CA SER A 84 1.03 3.54 6.54
C SER A 84 1.89 2.81 7.58
N GLU A 85 3.12 3.29 7.79
CA GLU A 85 4.01 2.73 8.80
C GLU A 85 3.48 2.96 10.22
N ILE A 86 3.00 4.17 10.51
CA ILE A 86 2.35 4.48 11.79
C ILE A 86 1.15 3.56 12.01
N ASN A 87 0.28 3.40 11.02
CA ASN A 87 -0.90 2.58 11.15
C ASN A 87 -0.57 1.12 11.45
N GLN A 88 0.45 0.56 10.79
CA GLN A 88 0.88 -0.81 11.04
C GLN A 88 1.46 -0.97 12.45
N LYS A 89 2.19 0.02 12.98
CA LYS A 89 2.72 -0.01 14.35
C LYS A 89 1.61 -0.04 15.42
N PHE A 90 0.46 0.57 15.14
CA PHE A 90 -0.71 0.59 16.03
C PHE A 90 -1.72 -0.53 15.77
N LYS A 91 -1.37 -1.51 14.93
CA LYS A 91 -2.22 -2.67 14.57
C LYS A 91 -2.22 -3.72 15.67
N ILE A 92 -3.40 -4.23 15.99
CA ILE A 92 -3.65 -5.36 16.89
C ILE A 92 -4.16 -6.53 16.06
N ASN A 93 -3.45 -7.65 16.13
CA ASN A 93 -3.90 -8.92 15.55
C ASN A 93 -4.42 -9.84 16.65
N MET A 94 -5.66 -10.31 16.53
CA MET A 94 -6.20 -11.35 17.40
C MET A 94 -5.82 -12.77 16.95
N ILE A 95 -5.38 -12.92 15.69
CA ILE A 95 -4.97 -14.21 15.11
C ILE A 95 -3.49 -14.44 15.46
N THR A 96 -3.19 -15.59 16.08
CA THR A 96 -1.81 -16.05 16.36
C THR A 96 -1.52 -17.37 15.65
N THR A 97 -0.25 -17.76 15.59
CA THR A 97 0.25 -18.97 14.91
C THR A 97 -0.36 -20.29 15.40
N GLY A 98 -0.90 -20.33 16.61
CA GLY A 98 -1.45 -21.56 17.21
C GLY A 98 -2.97 -21.58 17.32
N LEU A 99 -3.66 -20.49 16.97
CA LEU A 99 -5.12 -20.41 17.09
C LEU A 99 -5.76 -20.81 15.75
N ASN A 100 -6.35 -22.01 15.77
CA ASN A 100 -7.01 -22.67 14.64
C ASN A 100 -7.94 -21.75 13.83
N SER A 101 -8.08 -22.08 12.54
CA SER A 101 -9.09 -21.56 11.60
C SER A 101 -10.51 -21.40 12.17
N LYS A 102 -10.84 -22.15 13.24
CA LYS A 102 -12.07 -22.02 14.03
C LYS A 102 -12.33 -20.60 14.58
N PHE A 103 -11.30 -19.85 14.97
CA PHE A 103 -11.48 -18.47 15.47
C PHE A 103 -11.96 -17.48 14.40
N ILE A 104 -11.70 -17.78 13.12
CA ILE A 104 -12.19 -16.96 12.00
C ILE A 104 -13.72 -16.99 11.97
N LEU A 105 -14.36 -18.06 12.44
CA LEU A 105 -15.81 -18.25 12.37
C LEU A 105 -16.58 -17.64 13.55
N ASN A 106 -15.92 -17.23 14.64
CA ASN A 106 -16.61 -16.69 15.81
C ASN A 106 -16.97 -15.20 15.61
N ASN A 107 -18.27 -14.92 15.45
CA ASN A 107 -18.77 -13.55 15.26
C ASN A 107 -18.56 -12.65 16.48
N ASP A 108 -18.70 -13.18 17.70
CA ASP A 108 -18.54 -12.43 18.97
C ASP A 108 -17.17 -11.75 19.09
N LEU A 109 -16.15 -12.29 18.41
CA LEU A 109 -14.79 -11.74 18.43
C LEU A 109 -14.62 -10.53 17.51
N ARG A 110 -15.44 -10.47 16.46
CA ARG A 110 -15.38 -9.41 15.45
C ARG A 110 -16.15 -8.18 15.92
N GLU A 111 -17.16 -8.35 16.75
CA GLU A 111 -17.93 -7.26 17.31
C GLU A 111 -17.11 -6.46 18.34
N LEU A 112 -17.24 -5.13 18.29
CA LEU A 112 -16.62 -4.23 19.25
C LEU A 112 -17.59 -3.92 20.39
N PRO A 113 -17.41 -4.49 21.60
CA PRO A 113 -18.26 -4.15 22.73
C PRO A 113 -18.01 -2.71 23.20
N ARG A 114 -19.08 -2.06 23.65
CA ARG A 114 -19.11 -0.63 24.02
C ARG A 114 -18.11 -0.22 25.11
N ASN A 115 -17.65 -1.15 25.95
CA ASN A 115 -16.64 -0.86 26.98
C ASN A 115 -15.32 -0.34 26.39
N ILE A 116 -14.97 -0.88 25.22
CA ILE A 116 -13.68 -0.69 24.56
C ILE A 116 -13.62 0.65 23.84
N LEU A 117 -14.72 1.39 23.77
CA LEU A 117 -14.77 2.73 23.18
C LEU A 117 -13.60 3.60 23.66
N GLY A 118 -12.80 4.11 22.73
CA GLY A 118 -11.63 4.92 23.05
C GLY A 118 -10.35 4.15 23.29
N TYR A 119 -10.37 2.81 23.42
CA TYR A 119 -9.16 1.96 23.43
C TYR A 119 -8.82 1.46 22.03
N ILE A 120 -9.83 1.03 21.29
CA ILE A 120 -9.73 0.54 19.93
C ILE A 120 -10.53 1.46 19.03
N SER A 121 -10.02 1.71 17.84
CA SER A 121 -10.68 2.51 16.83
C SER A 121 -12.01 1.89 16.44
N LEU A 122 -13.02 2.73 16.32
CA LEU A 122 -14.37 2.32 15.93
C LEU A 122 -14.48 1.89 14.47
N ILE A 123 -13.69 2.52 13.60
CA ILE A 123 -13.87 2.42 12.15
C ILE A 123 -12.73 1.62 11.52
N ASN A 124 -11.47 1.92 11.85
CA ASN A 124 -10.31 1.27 11.24
C ASN A 124 -10.26 -0.21 11.63
N THR A 125 -10.62 -1.07 10.68
CA THR A 125 -10.45 -2.53 10.68
C THR A 125 -10.08 -2.96 9.26
N ASN A 126 -9.85 -4.23 8.96
CA ASN A 126 -9.62 -4.66 7.57
C ASN A 126 -10.93 -5.08 6.89
N GLU A 127 -11.05 -4.83 5.59
CA GLU A 127 -12.15 -5.39 4.79
C GLU A 127 -11.92 -6.90 4.52
N GLY A 128 -13.00 -7.66 4.32
CA GLY A 128 -12.94 -9.09 3.98
C GLY A 128 -12.87 -10.03 5.19
N LEU A 129 -12.22 -11.19 5.01
CA LEU A 129 -12.23 -12.30 5.99
C LEU A 129 -11.67 -11.93 7.36
N THR A 130 -10.72 -10.99 7.41
CA THR A 130 -10.05 -10.55 8.66
C THR A 130 -10.77 -9.40 9.38
N CYS A 131 -11.98 -9.02 8.94
CA CYS A 131 -12.74 -7.94 9.54
C CYS A 131 -13.02 -8.20 11.03
N GLY A 132 -12.81 -7.18 11.87
CA GLY A 132 -12.96 -7.24 13.33
C GLY A 132 -11.87 -8.04 14.09
N LEU A 133 -11.09 -8.88 13.41
CA LEU A 133 -9.96 -9.62 13.98
C LEU A 133 -8.65 -8.81 13.96
N VAL A 134 -8.55 -7.91 13.00
CA VAL A 134 -7.46 -6.93 12.88
C VAL A 134 -8.02 -5.55 13.18
N ASN A 135 -7.65 -5.02 14.34
CA ASN A 135 -8.12 -3.74 14.85
C ASN A 135 -6.95 -2.80 15.11
N TYR A 136 -7.23 -1.51 15.31
CA TYR A 136 -6.19 -0.50 15.51
C TYR A 136 -6.42 0.27 16.81
N LEU A 137 -5.33 0.72 17.43
CA LEU A 137 -5.40 1.52 18.65
C LEU A 137 -5.84 2.96 18.34
N THR A 138 -6.52 3.58 19.31
CA THR A 138 -6.76 5.03 19.29
C THR A 138 -5.53 5.79 19.77
N ILE A 139 -5.53 7.12 19.58
CA ILE A 139 -4.34 7.96 19.81
C ILE A 139 -3.89 8.03 21.27
N ASN A 140 -4.83 7.99 22.22
CA ASN A 140 -4.56 8.28 23.64
C ASN A 140 -4.34 7.02 24.48
N VAL A 141 -4.09 5.89 23.83
CA VAL A 141 -3.98 4.60 24.49
C VAL A 141 -2.53 4.26 24.75
N HIS A 142 -2.28 3.80 25.97
CA HIS A 142 -0.99 3.34 26.42
C HIS A 142 -1.08 1.92 26.96
N LEU A 143 0.00 1.17 26.82
CA LEU A 143 0.16 -0.13 27.46
C LEU A 143 0.85 0.06 28.81
N ASN A 144 0.25 -0.48 29.87
CA ASN A 144 0.89 -0.54 31.19
C ASN A 144 1.96 -1.65 31.22
N LEU A 145 2.82 -1.64 32.24
CA LEU A 145 3.80 -2.70 32.54
C LEU A 145 3.18 -4.10 32.64
N LYS A 146 1.88 -4.19 32.99
CA LYS A 146 1.12 -5.46 33.02
C LYS A 146 0.49 -5.83 31.66
N TYR A 147 0.83 -5.14 30.57
CA TYR A 147 0.30 -5.35 29.22
C TYR A 147 -1.22 -5.20 29.10
N LYS A 148 -1.79 -4.27 29.89
CA LYS A 148 -3.20 -3.88 29.79
C LYS A 148 -3.31 -2.50 29.17
N LEU A 149 -4.35 -2.28 28.38
CA LEU A 149 -4.62 -0.99 27.76
C LEU A 149 -5.16 -0.01 28.80
N ILE A 150 -4.62 1.20 28.75
CA ILE A 150 -4.92 2.32 29.64
C ILE A 150 -5.16 3.57 28.82
N ILE A 151 -6.11 4.39 29.26
CA ILE A 151 -6.34 5.73 28.70
C ILE A 151 -6.21 6.78 29.80
N TYR A 152 -5.68 7.94 29.42
CA TYR A 152 -5.64 9.14 30.25
C TYR A 152 -6.87 10.02 30.01
N TYR A 153 -7.71 10.20 31.02
CA TYR A 153 -8.87 11.09 30.95
C TYR A 153 -8.71 12.33 31.82
N LYS A 154 -9.37 13.42 31.41
CA LYS A 154 -9.53 14.61 32.23
C LYS A 154 -10.86 14.52 32.98
N TYR A 155 -10.84 14.83 34.27
CA TYR A 155 -12.07 14.87 35.07
C TYR A 155 -12.85 16.16 34.82
N LEU A 156 -14.18 16.06 34.74
CA LEU A 156 -15.04 17.22 34.45
C LEU A 156 -15.10 18.21 35.63
N PHE A 157 -15.07 17.75 36.88
CA PHE A 157 -15.29 18.64 38.04
C PHE A 157 -14.00 19.24 38.62
N TYR A 158 -12.82 18.75 38.24
CA TYR A 158 -11.53 19.25 38.72
C TYR A 158 -10.80 20.07 37.64
N TYR A 159 -11.48 21.01 36.96
CA TYR A 159 -10.83 21.87 35.96
C TYR A 159 -9.64 22.68 36.52
N LYS A 160 -9.58 22.92 37.84
CA LYS A 160 -8.47 23.63 38.50
C LYS A 160 -7.20 22.81 38.65
N TYR A 161 -7.29 21.48 38.64
CA TYR A 161 -6.13 20.60 38.81
C TYR A 161 -5.99 19.67 37.60
N ASN A 162 -4.84 19.71 36.93
CA ASN A 162 -4.50 18.87 35.77
C ASN A 162 -4.36 17.36 36.13
N PHE A 163 -5.17 16.81 37.03
CA PHE A 163 -5.15 15.39 37.36
C PHE A 163 -5.69 14.58 36.17
N LYS A 164 -4.78 13.83 35.53
CA LYS A 164 -5.11 12.84 34.51
C LYS A 164 -5.48 11.53 35.22
N LEU A 165 -6.72 11.08 35.06
CA LEU A 165 -7.15 9.77 35.53
C LEU A 165 -6.68 8.70 34.57
N ILE A 166 -5.99 7.71 35.13
CA ILE A 166 -5.52 6.50 34.46
C ILE A 166 -6.61 5.45 34.63
N LEU A 167 -7.34 5.15 33.55
CA LEU A 167 -8.39 4.14 33.58
C LEU A 167 -8.01 2.93 32.73
N ASN A 168 -8.20 1.75 33.32
CA ASN A 168 -8.28 0.48 32.61
C ASN A 168 -9.72 0.28 32.10
N ILE A 169 -9.91 -0.68 31.18
CA ILE A 169 -11.23 -1.05 30.65
C ILE A 169 -12.23 -1.34 31.78
N PHE A 170 -11.81 -2.08 32.82
CA PHE A 170 -12.64 -2.38 33.98
C PHE A 170 -13.01 -1.12 34.80
N ASN A 171 -12.01 -0.30 35.16
CA ASN A 171 -12.23 0.88 35.99
C ASN A 171 -13.13 1.92 35.31
N LYS A 172 -13.07 1.98 33.97
CA LYS A 172 -13.89 2.89 33.16
C LYS A 172 -15.41 2.66 33.37
N ASN A 173 -15.85 1.44 33.66
CA ASN A 173 -17.27 1.14 33.84
C ASN A 173 -17.90 1.78 35.08
N PHE A 174 -17.09 2.21 36.06
CA PHE A 174 -17.58 2.89 37.26
C PHE A 174 -17.90 4.37 37.02
N TYR A 175 -17.49 4.91 35.87
CA TYR A 175 -17.70 6.30 35.51
C TYR A 175 -18.74 6.45 34.40
N ASN A 176 -19.48 7.55 34.44
CA ASN A 176 -20.40 7.94 33.38
C ASN A 176 -19.63 8.69 32.31
N ILE A 177 -19.69 8.22 31.07
CA ILE A 177 -18.91 8.79 29.96
C ILE A 177 -19.78 9.76 29.16
N TYR A 178 -19.21 10.90 28.81
CA TYR A 178 -19.84 11.91 27.96
C TYR A 178 -18.94 12.39 26.82
N PHE A 179 -19.51 12.65 25.65
CA PHE A 179 -18.75 12.93 24.42
C PHE A 179 -18.77 14.37 23.90
N ASN A 180 -19.77 15.18 24.27
CA ASN A 180 -19.85 16.56 23.77
C ASN A 180 -19.14 17.52 24.73
N LYS A 181 -18.69 18.69 24.27
CA LYS A 181 -18.20 19.71 25.21
C LYS A 181 -19.41 20.35 25.89
N ILE A 182 -19.54 20.19 27.21
CA ILE A 182 -20.37 21.11 28.00
C ILE A 182 -19.52 22.34 28.29
N TYR A 183 -20.01 23.50 27.90
CA TYR A 183 -19.44 24.76 28.37
C TYR A 183 -19.89 24.96 29.82
N LEU A 184 -19.01 24.62 30.78
CA LEU A 184 -19.15 25.09 32.15
C LEU A 184 -18.69 26.55 32.18
N LYS A 185 -19.60 27.50 32.00
CA LYS A 185 -19.31 28.90 32.29
C LYS A 185 -19.50 29.21 33.78
N LYS A 186 -18.71 30.15 34.25
CA LYS A 186 -18.51 30.53 35.66
C LYS A 186 -19.72 31.14 36.38
N ASN A 187 -20.89 31.35 35.75
CA ASN A 187 -22.11 31.72 36.48
C ASN A 187 -23.40 31.47 35.66
N ILE A 188 -24.34 30.79 36.35
CA ILE A 188 -25.81 30.89 36.35
C ILE A 188 -26.51 30.82 34.97
N ASN A 189 -26.54 29.60 34.41
CA ASN A 189 -27.78 28.86 34.08
C ASN A 189 -27.42 27.63 33.24
N PHE A 190 -27.52 26.46 33.88
CA PHE A 190 -27.40 25.17 33.23
C PHE A 190 -28.62 24.95 32.29
N ASN A 191 -28.55 25.42 31.04
CA ASN A 191 -29.66 25.17 30.10
C ASN A 191 -29.73 23.73 29.57
N LYS A 192 -28.87 22.80 30.04
CA LYS A 192 -29.04 21.36 29.83
C LYS A 192 -28.67 20.59 31.09
N THR A 193 -29.66 20.27 31.91
CA THR A 193 -29.56 19.31 33.01
C THR A 193 -29.34 17.90 32.49
N ASN A 194 -30.03 17.56 31.40
CA ASN A 194 -30.06 16.22 30.82
C ASN A 194 -28.98 16.02 29.76
N ILE A 195 -28.10 15.07 30.00
CA ILE A 195 -27.00 14.71 29.12
C ILE A 195 -27.03 13.21 28.82
N LEU A 196 -26.87 12.87 27.55
CA LEU A 196 -26.68 11.49 27.11
C LEU A 196 -25.31 10.99 27.55
N THR A 197 -25.31 10.11 28.54
CA THR A 197 -24.11 9.46 29.10
C THR A 197 -24.11 7.97 28.77
N ILE A 198 -22.93 7.37 28.63
CA ILE A 198 -22.80 5.92 28.68
C ILE A 198 -22.56 5.51 30.13
N ASN A 199 -23.47 4.70 30.67
CA ASN A 199 -23.33 4.07 31.98
C ASN A 199 -23.50 2.54 31.80
N ARG A 200 -22.52 1.76 32.25
CA ARG A 200 -22.49 0.28 32.13
C ARG A 200 -22.93 -0.23 30.75
N ASN A 201 -22.30 0.29 29.67
CA ASN A 201 -22.61 -0.03 28.26
C ASN A 201 -23.99 0.35 27.72
N THR A 202 -24.79 1.08 28.48
CA THR A 202 -26.11 1.56 28.03
C THR A 202 -26.09 3.07 27.91
N PHE A 203 -26.71 3.60 26.86
CA PHE A 203 -26.95 5.03 26.73
C PHE A 203 -28.09 5.41 27.65
N LYS A 204 -27.84 6.34 28.58
CA LYS A 204 -28.82 6.87 29.52
C LYS A 204 -28.76 8.38 29.52
N ILE A 205 -29.93 9.01 29.55
CA ILE A 205 -30.05 10.44 29.76
C ILE A 205 -30.03 10.65 31.28
N ASN A 206 -28.94 11.23 31.77
CA ASN A 206 -28.74 11.46 33.20
C ASN A 206 -28.42 12.93 33.45
N ASN A 207 -28.68 13.38 34.68
CA ASN A 207 -28.12 14.63 35.18
C ASN A 207 -26.60 14.52 35.35
N ILE A 208 -25.90 15.65 35.28
CA ILE A 208 -24.44 15.68 35.49
C ILE A 208 -24.13 15.23 36.91
N LEU A 209 -23.59 14.03 37.05
CA LEU A 209 -23.17 13.43 38.32
C LEU A 209 -21.67 13.65 38.56
N LYS A 210 -21.24 13.64 39.84
CA LYS A 210 -19.82 13.79 40.22
C LYS A 210 -18.89 12.81 39.51
N ASN A 211 -19.35 11.60 39.14
CA ASN A 211 -18.55 10.55 38.46
C ASN A 211 -18.59 10.63 36.92
N THR A 212 -18.74 11.83 36.35
CA THR A 212 -18.78 12.02 34.89
C THR A 212 -17.40 12.35 34.30
N ILE A 213 -17.03 11.63 33.25
CA ILE A 213 -15.79 11.82 32.50
C ILE A 213 -16.11 12.30 31.10
N TYR A 214 -15.40 13.34 30.67
CA TYR A 214 -15.47 13.85 29.32
C TYR A 214 -14.44 13.15 28.42
N ILE A 215 -14.89 12.55 27.33
CA ILE A 215 -14.06 11.97 26.29
C ILE A 215 -14.28 12.77 25.01
N PRO A 216 -13.27 13.49 24.49
CA PRO A 216 -13.40 14.14 23.20
C PRO A 216 -13.53 13.08 22.11
N PHE A 217 -14.36 13.34 21.09
CA PHE A 217 -14.60 12.37 20.02
C PHE A 217 -13.32 11.94 19.31
N ASN A 218 -12.35 12.85 19.15
CA ASN A 218 -11.06 12.54 18.54
C ASN A 218 -10.30 11.41 19.25
N TYR A 219 -10.55 11.16 20.54
CA TYR A 219 -9.90 10.07 21.28
C TYR A 219 -10.55 8.70 21.03
N LEU A 220 -11.75 8.65 20.42
CA LEU A 220 -12.36 7.42 19.93
C LEU A 220 -11.77 6.96 18.60
N LEU A 221 -11.07 7.87 17.92
CA LEU A 221 -10.57 7.68 16.58
C LEU A 221 -9.09 7.30 16.57
N SER A 222 -8.68 6.58 15.52
CA SER A 222 -7.26 6.32 15.22
C SER A 222 -6.56 7.58 14.70
N PHE A 223 -5.23 7.49 14.51
CA PHE A 223 -4.46 8.61 13.96
C PHE A 223 -4.94 9.03 12.56
N ILE A 224 -5.19 8.06 11.68
CA ILE A 224 -5.61 8.31 10.29
C ILE A 224 -7.01 8.92 10.24
N GLU A 225 -7.94 8.36 11.01
CA GLU A 225 -9.32 8.86 11.08
C GLU A 225 -9.36 10.34 11.46
N ASN A 226 -8.49 10.75 12.36
CA ASN A 226 -8.38 12.13 12.81
C ASN A 226 -7.77 13.09 11.78
N LEU A 227 -7.17 12.60 10.68
CA LEU A 227 -6.71 13.42 9.56
C LEU A 227 -7.85 13.78 8.59
N ILE A 228 -8.95 13.02 8.60
CA ILE A 228 -10.11 13.24 7.72
C ILE A 228 -10.97 14.36 8.33
N PRO A 229 -11.13 15.52 7.67
CA PRO A 229 -12.03 16.56 8.15
C PRO A 229 -13.48 16.09 8.03
N PHE A 230 -14.38 16.62 8.87
CA PHE A 230 -15.82 16.33 8.79
C PHE A 230 -16.19 14.84 8.79
N ILE A 231 -15.38 13.99 9.40
CA ILE A 231 -15.57 12.53 9.41
C ILE A 231 -16.97 12.08 9.85
N HIS A 232 -17.61 12.86 10.74
CA HIS A 232 -18.98 12.64 11.24
C HIS A 232 -20.09 12.70 10.19
N TYR A 233 -19.86 13.42 9.09
CA TYR A 233 -20.84 13.61 8.02
C TYR A 233 -20.70 12.57 6.91
N ASN A 234 -19.77 11.63 7.05
CA ASN A 234 -19.62 10.51 6.13
C ASN A 234 -20.16 9.23 6.78
N ASP A 235 -20.68 8.33 5.96
CA ASP A 235 -20.95 6.96 6.40
C ASP A 235 -19.67 6.26 6.90
N SER A 236 -19.85 5.43 7.92
CA SER A 236 -18.81 4.64 8.57
C SER A 236 -18.06 3.72 7.60
N ILE A 237 -18.75 3.09 6.66
CA ILE A 237 -18.15 2.19 5.66
C ILE A 237 -17.26 2.98 4.70
N ARG A 238 -17.67 4.21 4.32
CA ARG A 238 -16.85 5.07 3.46
C ARG A 238 -15.66 5.67 4.20
N ASN A 239 -15.82 5.97 5.49
CA ASN A 239 -14.69 6.34 6.34
C ASN A 239 -13.67 5.20 6.44
N LEU A 240 -14.12 3.95 6.61
CA LEU A 240 -13.25 2.77 6.58
C LEU A 240 -12.43 2.72 5.28
N MET A 241 -13.10 2.83 4.13
CA MET A 241 -12.43 2.87 2.83
C MET A 241 -11.44 4.02 2.73
N SER A 242 -11.80 5.22 3.19
CA SER A 242 -10.93 6.40 3.18
C SER A 242 -9.63 6.15 3.98
N ILE A 243 -9.74 5.57 5.17
CA ILE A 243 -8.58 5.24 6.02
C ILE A 243 -7.63 4.29 5.27
N LYS A 244 -8.17 3.28 4.58
CA LYS A 244 -7.36 2.36 3.78
C LYS A 244 -6.73 3.02 2.57
N MET A 245 -7.43 3.94 1.93
CA MET A 245 -6.87 4.74 0.83
C MET A 245 -5.72 5.61 1.31
N HIS A 246 -5.82 6.22 2.50
CA HIS A 246 -4.76 7.04 3.09
C HIS A 246 -3.44 6.27 3.29
N VAL A 247 -3.56 5.00 3.68
CA VAL A 247 -2.42 4.05 3.79
C VAL A 247 -1.84 3.70 2.43
N GLN A 248 -2.52 3.96 1.31
CA GLN A 248 -2.09 3.59 -0.04
C GLN A 248 -1.62 4.79 -0.90
N ILE A 249 -1.58 6.00 -0.32
CA ILE A 249 -1.17 7.22 -1.02
C ILE A 249 0.34 7.20 -1.29
N ILE A 250 0.73 7.53 -2.53
CA ILE A 250 2.13 7.72 -2.90
C ILE A 250 2.53 9.19 -2.70
N PRO A 251 3.72 9.49 -2.15
CA PRO A 251 4.27 10.84 -2.19
C PRO A 251 4.56 11.33 -3.62
N ILE A 252 4.06 12.53 -3.90
CA ILE A 252 4.28 13.25 -5.15
C ILE A 252 5.46 14.24 -5.03
N LEU A 253 6.02 14.64 -6.16
CA LEU A 253 7.20 15.51 -6.20
C LEU A 253 6.86 16.96 -5.81
N TYR A 254 5.68 17.43 -6.21
CA TYR A 254 5.17 18.78 -5.97
C TYR A 254 3.81 18.75 -5.23
N PRO A 255 3.79 18.45 -3.92
CA PRO A 255 2.58 18.56 -3.12
C PRO A 255 2.24 20.02 -2.81
N THR A 256 0.95 20.33 -2.63
CA THR A 256 0.49 21.60 -2.05
C THR A 256 0.02 21.41 -0.61
N LEU A 257 0.10 22.47 0.20
CA LEU A 257 -0.52 22.51 1.53
C LEU A 257 -2.04 22.39 1.40
N ASN A 258 -2.68 21.68 2.32
CA ASN A 258 -4.14 21.51 2.30
C ASN A 258 -4.80 22.82 2.75
N ASN A 259 -5.85 23.25 2.05
CA ASN A 259 -6.65 24.43 2.45
C ASN A 259 -7.42 24.19 3.76
N ILE A 260 -7.79 22.92 4.00
CA ILE A 260 -8.50 22.48 5.18
C ILE A 260 -7.65 21.45 5.91
N ILE A 261 -7.32 21.75 7.15
CA ILE A 261 -6.47 20.91 7.99
C ILE A 261 -7.19 20.52 9.27
N THR A 262 -6.79 19.39 9.85
CA THR A 262 -7.12 19.05 11.23
C THR A 262 -5.90 19.29 12.12
N ASN A 263 -6.10 19.38 13.44
CA ASN A 263 -4.99 19.52 14.39
C ASN A 263 -3.94 18.40 14.28
N TYR A 264 -4.30 17.25 13.71
CA TYR A 264 -3.44 16.08 13.64
C TYR A 264 -2.40 16.13 12.52
N ASN A 265 -2.56 17.02 11.53
CA ASN A 265 -1.56 17.21 10.47
C ASN A 265 -0.20 17.63 11.02
N PHE A 266 -0.17 18.46 12.08
CA PHE A 266 1.05 18.89 12.74
C PHE A 266 1.58 17.86 13.75
N ILE A 267 0.66 17.15 14.43
CA ILE A 267 1.01 16.19 15.48
C ILE A 267 1.76 14.99 14.90
N LEU A 268 1.48 14.61 13.64
CA LEU A 268 2.14 13.50 12.96
C LEU A 268 3.67 13.61 13.03
N ASN A 269 4.21 14.82 12.92
CA ASN A 269 5.65 15.09 12.97
C ASN A 269 6.32 14.58 14.25
N LYS A 270 5.64 14.71 15.40
CA LYS A 270 6.21 14.28 16.69
C LYS A 270 6.36 12.76 16.76
N TYR A 271 5.49 12.03 16.07
CA TYR A 271 5.52 10.57 16.04
C TYR A 271 6.44 10.01 14.95
N LEU A 272 6.93 10.86 14.04
CA LEU A 272 7.77 10.45 12.93
C LEU A 272 9.24 10.74 13.22
N ASN A 273 10.03 9.68 13.43
CA ASN A 273 11.50 9.73 13.50
C ASN A 273 12.17 10.08 12.17
N TYR A 274 11.41 10.51 11.17
CA TYR A 274 11.92 10.83 9.84
C TYR A 274 12.22 12.31 9.65
N LEU A 275 11.96 13.17 10.63
CA LEU A 275 12.38 14.57 10.60
C LEU A 275 13.82 14.69 11.08
N ILE A 276 14.60 15.56 10.42
CA ILE A 276 15.96 15.86 10.85
C ILE A 276 15.87 17.11 11.70
N ILE A 277 16.13 16.92 12.99
CA ILE A 277 15.97 17.94 14.03
C ILE A 277 17.35 18.33 14.55
N SER A 278 17.52 19.60 14.90
CA SER A 278 18.71 20.10 15.55
C SER A 278 18.82 19.61 16.99
N TYR A 279 20.00 19.10 17.34
CA TYR A 279 20.31 18.64 18.69
C TYR A 279 20.97 19.73 19.54
N GLN A 280 21.41 20.83 18.92
CA GLN A 280 22.14 21.91 19.57
C GLN A 280 21.69 23.27 19.05
N GLU A 281 21.96 24.30 19.84
CA GLU A 281 21.69 25.69 19.49
C GLU A 281 22.90 26.29 18.78
N GLY A 282 22.65 26.96 17.65
CA GLY A 282 23.75 27.45 16.84
C GLY A 282 23.31 28.19 15.59
N ILE A 283 24.28 28.46 14.72
CA ILE A 283 24.09 29.13 13.43
C ILE A 283 24.39 28.13 12.32
N VAL A 284 23.53 28.07 11.31
CA VAL A 284 23.76 27.22 10.13
C VAL A 284 24.90 27.80 9.28
N ILE A 285 26.00 27.06 9.11
CA ILE A 285 27.12 27.46 8.25
C ILE A 285 26.88 27.03 6.80
N TYR A 286 26.38 25.81 6.61
CA TYR A 286 26.31 25.19 5.30
C TYR A 286 25.03 24.38 5.17
N VAL A 287 24.36 24.54 4.03
CA VAL A 287 23.15 23.79 3.68
C VAL A 287 23.34 23.19 2.29
N SER A 288 23.12 21.90 2.18
CA SER A 288 23.07 21.19 0.91
C SER A 288 22.05 20.07 0.97
N TYR A 289 21.75 19.48 -0.18
CA TYR A 289 20.92 18.28 -0.26
C TYR A 289 21.57 17.04 0.37
N ILE A 290 22.88 17.05 0.66
CA ILE A 290 23.59 15.88 1.21
C ILE A 290 23.82 16.05 2.71
N LYS A 291 24.15 17.27 3.15
CA LYS A 291 24.43 17.57 4.56
C LYS A 291 24.10 19.01 4.94
N ILE A 292 23.82 19.20 6.23
CA ILE A 292 23.64 20.50 6.89
C ILE A 292 24.69 20.60 7.99
N ILE A 293 25.38 21.74 8.10
CA ILE A 293 26.39 21.99 9.13
C ILE A 293 25.95 23.14 10.01
N ILE A 294 25.90 22.90 11.31
CA ILE A 294 25.57 23.90 12.34
C ILE A 294 26.82 24.17 13.17
N ARG A 295 27.08 25.45 13.46
CA ARG A 295 28.09 25.90 14.41
C ARG A 295 27.43 26.26 15.72
N ASP A 296 27.85 25.63 16.79
CA ASP A 296 27.38 25.97 18.13
C ASP A 296 28.07 27.24 18.65
N ILE A 297 27.59 27.72 19.80
CA ILE A 297 28.17 28.88 20.50
C ILE A 297 29.65 28.65 20.84
N PHE A 298 30.06 27.41 21.11
CA PHE A 298 31.46 27.02 21.37
C PHE A 298 32.30 26.77 20.11
N ASN A 299 31.85 27.25 18.93
CA ASN A 299 32.51 27.04 17.64
C ASN A 299 32.67 25.57 17.19
N ARG A 300 31.98 24.61 17.82
CA ARG A 300 31.92 23.22 17.37
C ARG A 300 31.01 23.10 16.15
N GLN A 301 31.37 22.23 15.20
CA GLN A 301 30.58 21.99 14.00
C GLN A 301 29.91 20.62 14.05
N ILE A 302 28.59 20.60 13.89
CA ILE A 302 27.80 19.37 13.86
C ILE A 302 27.25 19.18 12.46
N ILE A 303 27.52 18.00 11.90
CA ILE A 303 27.16 17.65 10.54
C ILE A 303 25.97 16.69 10.56
N TYR A 304 24.88 17.11 9.95
CA TYR A 304 23.67 16.31 9.74
C TYR A 304 23.63 15.81 8.30
N TYR A 305 23.68 14.48 8.10
CA TYR A 305 23.58 13.88 6.76
C TYR A 305 22.12 13.60 6.36
N LEU A 306 21.80 13.90 5.09
CA LEU A 306 20.49 13.70 4.48
C LEU A 306 20.51 12.45 3.57
N ASN A 307 19.59 11.51 3.79
CA ASN A 307 19.51 10.25 3.05
C ASN A 307 18.57 10.34 1.83
N ASN A 308 19.01 10.96 0.73
CA ASN A 308 18.16 11.23 -0.45
C ASN A 308 17.88 10.03 -1.37
N TYR A 309 18.62 8.92 -1.21
CA TYR A 309 18.43 7.71 -2.02
C TYR A 309 17.79 6.58 -1.23
N LYS A 310 17.12 6.90 -0.11
CA LYS A 310 16.44 5.90 0.70
C LYS A 310 15.20 5.41 -0.04
N LYS A 311 15.15 4.11 -0.28
CA LYS A 311 13.99 3.42 -0.86
C LYS A 311 13.07 2.94 0.26
N PHE A 312 11.78 3.20 0.10
CA PHE A 312 10.74 2.50 0.86
C PHE A 312 10.48 1.10 0.29
N ASN A 313 9.93 0.20 1.12
CA ASN A 313 9.65 -1.19 0.73
C ASN A 313 8.80 -1.31 -0.55
N GLN A 314 7.94 -0.33 -0.85
CA GLN A 314 7.12 -0.31 -2.05
C GLN A 314 7.77 0.37 -3.27
N ASN A 315 9.10 0.39 -3.33
CA ASN A 315 9.87 0.98 -4.43
C ASN A 315 9.63 2.48 -4.62
N ILE A 316 9.22 3.20 -3.57
CA ILE A 316 9.05 4.66 -3.59
C ILE A 316 10.35 5.30 -3.11
N LEU A 317 10.78 6.37 -3.78
CA LEU A 317 11.97 7.13 -3.41
C LEU A 317 11.62 8.18 -2.35
N LEU A 318 12.32 8.15 -1.22
CA LEU A 318 12.28 9.22 -0.22
C LEU A 318 13.38 10.23 -0.48
N ILE A 319 13.00 11.50 -0.59
CA ILE A 319 13.92 12.64 -0.74
C ILE A 319 13.82 13.53 0.50
N TYR A 320 14.95 14.01 0.98
CA TYR A 320 15.01 15.04 2.01
C TYR A 320 15.26 16.43 1.40
N LYS A 321 14.47 17.41 1.82
CA LYS A 321 14.63 18.82 1.47
C LYS A 321 15.00 19.61 2.73
N PRO A 322 16.13 20.33 2.74
CA PRO A 322 16.43 21.27 3.83
C PRO A 322 15.42 22.42 3.81
N ILE A 323 15.05 22.91 5.00
CA ILE A 323 14.16 24.08 5.18
C ILE A 323 14.98 25.30 5.59
N VAL A 324 16.07 25.07 6.32
CA VAL A 324 16.90 26.12 6.90
C VAL A 324 17.82 26.76 5.88
N TRP A 325 18.19 28.01 6.13
CA TRP A 325 19.10 28.80 5.31
C TRP A 325 20.45 29.00 5.99
N VAL A 326 21.49 29.27 5.20
CA VAL A 326 22.81 29.65 5.74
C VAL A 326 22.68 30.96 6.52
N GLY A 327 23.26 31.01 7.72
CA GLY A 327 23.17 32.15 8.64
C GLY A 327 21.97 32.11 9.60
N GLU A 328 21.04 31.18 9.43
CA GLU A 328 19.87 31.07 10.29
C GLU A 328 20.25 30.59 11.70
N LYS A 329 19.71 31.24 12.74
CA LYS A 329 19.81 30.77 14.13
C LYS A 329 18.83 29.62 14.37
N VAL A 330 19.32 28.58 15.01
CA VAL A 330 18.59 27.33 15.24
C VAL A 330 18.64 27.01 16.72
N ASN A 331 17.48 26.70 17.30
CA ASN A 331 17.37 26.24 18.69
C ASN A 331 17.21 24.71 18.71
N ILE A 332 17.53 24.09 19.85
CA ILE A 332 17.33 22.65 20.06
C ILE A 332 15.87 22.29 19.74
N GLY A 333 15.68 21.26 18.91
CA GLY A 333 14.35 20.81 18.51
C GLY A 333 13.81 21.44 17.23
N LYS A 334 14.48 22.45 16.65
CA LYS A 334 14.07 23.04 15.36
C LYS A 334 14.33 22.07 14.22
N ILE A 335 13.37 21.95 13.31
CA ILE A 335 13.42 21.06 12.16
C ILE A 335 14.35 21.66 11.09
N LEU A 336 15.37 20.89 10.70
CA LEU A 336 16.38 21.27 9.72
C LEU A 336 16.00 20.82 8.30
N ALA A 337 15.54 19.57 8.17
CA ALA A 337 15.13 19.01 6.90
C ALA A 337 13.92 18.09 7.05
N ILE A 338 13.13 18.07 5.98
CA ILE A 338 11.87 17.35 5.85
C ILE A 338 11.99 16.30 4.75
N ASN A 339 11.29 15.18 4.90
CA ASN A 339 11.12 14.19 3.83
C ASN A 339 10.02 14.58 2.82
N SER A 340 9.98 13.90 1.68
CA SER A 340 8.96 14.08 0.63
C SER A 340 7.50 13.88 1.08
N ASN A 341 7.26 13.38 2.29
CA ASN A 341 5.92 13.15 2.81
C ASN A 341 5.32 14.35 3.55
N LEU A 342 6.14 15.36 3.87
CA LEU A 342 5.73 16.55 4.58
C LEU A 342 6.10 17.79 3.75
N LEU A 343 5.36 18.88 3.94
CA LEU A 343 5.67 20.20 3.39
C LEU A 343 5.55 21.20 4.55
N TYR A 344 6.60 21.99 4.81
CA TYR A 344 6.65 22.96 5.92
C TYR A 344 6.18 22.42 7.28
N CYS A 345 6.57 21.18 7.60
CA CYS A 345 6.17 20.48 8.84
C CYS A 345 4.66 20.19 8.88
N GLU A 346 4.01 20.03 7.74
CA GLU A 346 2.62 19.57 7.65
C GLU A 346 2.57 18.31 6.78
N TYR A 347 1.67 17.39 7.12
CA TYR A 347 1.41 16.23 6.28
C TYR A 347 0.65 16.63 5.00
N SER A 348 1.33 16.50 3.86
CA SER A 348 0.79 16.85 2.54
C SER A 348 1.36 15.92 1.47
N LEU A 349 0.49 15.12 0.86
CA LEU A 349 0.84 14.16 -0.20
C LEU A 349 0.04 14.35 -1.50
N GLY A 350 -0.81 15.37 -1.53
CA GLY A 350 -1.75 15.62 -2.61
C GLY A 350 -1.78 17.10 -2.97
N ASN A 351 -2.79 17.48 -3.75
CA ASN A 351 -3.00 18.85 -4.19
C ASN A 351 -4.45 19.28 -4.00
N ASN A 352 -4.69 20.56 -3.73
CA ASN A 352 -6.03 21.13 -3.79
C ASN A 352 -6.42 21.31 -5.26
N LEU A 353 -7.56 20.76 -5.65
CA LEU A 353 -8.07 20.81 -7.02
C LEU A 353 -9.47 21.39 -7.05
N LEU A 354 -9.79 22.10 -8.14
CA LEU A 354 -11.16 22.52 -8.41
C LEU A 354 -11.93 21.36 -9.07
N VAL A 355 -12.88 20.81 -8.33
CA VAL A 355 -13.70 19.66 -8.72
C VAL A 355 -15.08 20.13 -9.17
N GLY A 356 -15.48 19.74 -10.37
CA GLY A 356 -16.84 19.88 -10.86
C GLY A 356 -17.66 18.62 -10.66
N TYR A 357 -18.83 18.76 -10.04
CA TYR A 357 -19.83 17.71 -9.95
C TYR A 357 -20.89 17.89 -11.01
N GLY A 358 -21.05 16.87 -11.86
CA GLY A 358 -22.06 16.87 -12.90
C GLY A 358 -21.96 15.64 -13.76
N SER A 359 -22.34 15.77 -15.01
CA SER A 359 -22.11 14.78 -16.04
C SER A 359 -21.51 15.46 -17.26
N TYR A 360 -20.33 15.01 -17.68
CA TYR A 360 -19.68 15.47 -18.91
C TYR A 360 -19.37 14.28 -19.84
N LEU A 361 -19.97 14.29 -21.04
CA LEU A 361 -19.74 13.32 -22.12
C LEU A 361 -19.85 11.81 -21.76
N GLY A 362 -20.35 11.48 -20.57
CA GLY A 362 -20.47 10.10 -20.10
C GLY A 362 -19.17 9.45 -19.60
N TYR A 363 -18.01 10.12 -19.70
CA TYR A 363 -16.74 9.56 -19.22
C TYR A 363 -16.65 9.48 -17.69
N GLU A 364 -17.58 10.09 -16.96
CA GLU A 364 -17.70 10.05 -15.49
C GLU A 364 -18.59 8.89 -15.00
N TYR A 365 -18.88 7.89 -15.85
CA TYR A 365 -19.77 6.79 -15.46
C TYR A 365 -19.31 6.10 -14.16
N GLU A 366 -20.25 5.93 -13.23
CA GLU A 366 -20.03 5.45 -11.86
C GLU A 366 -18.95 6.24 -11.10
N ASP A 367 -17.74 5.67 -11.05
CA ASP A 367 -16.57 6.15 -10.29
C ASP A 367 -15.46 6.67 -11.19
N ALA A 368 -15.70 6.67 -12.49
CA ALA A 368 -14.76 7.21 -13.44
C ALA A 368 -14.58 8.72 -13.21
N VAL A 369 -13.35 9.17 -13.40
CA VAL A 369 -12.98 10.57 -13.18
C VAL A 369 -12.33 11.11 -14.44
N ILE A 370 -12.81 12.27 -14.88
CA ILE A 370 -12.19 13.02 -15.97
C ILE A 370 -11.19 14.01 -15.37
N ILE A 371 -10.02 14.09 -15.99
CA ILE A 371 -8.94 14.99 -15.58
C ILE A 371 -8.68 16.03 -16.65
N ASN A 372 -8.44 17.27 -16.25
CA ASN A 372 -7.91 18.30 -17.13
C ASN A 372 -6.41 18.08 -17.36
N LYS A 373 -5.98 18.06 -18.63
CA LYS A 373 -4.58 17.89 -19.02
C LYS A 373 -3.64 18.95 -18.42
N LYS A 374 -4.17 20.10 -17.97
CA LYS A 374 -3.45 21.08 -17.14
C LYS A 374 -2.70 20.43 -15.97
N LEU A 375 -3.29 19.41 -15.33
CA LEU A 375 -2.67 18.70 -14.20
C LEU A 375 -1.40 17.93 -14.60
N LEU A 376 -1.32 17.46 -15.84
CA LEU A 376 -0.15 16.78 -16.39
C LEU A 376 0.95 17.77 -16.76
N TYR A 377 0.61 18.88 -17.42
CA TYR A 377 1.57 19.94 -17.75
C TYR A 377 2.24 20.51 -16.49
N ASN A 378 1.47 20.69 -15.42
CA ASN A 378 1.99 21.18 -14.14
C ASN A 378 2.72 20.11 -13.30
N ASN A 379 2.82 18.87 -13.79
CA ASN A 379 3.49 17.75 -13.09
C ASN A 379 2.99 17.47 -11.66
N LEU A 380 1.74 17.82 -11.34
CA LEU A 380 1.20 17.82 -9.98
C LEU A 380 1.15 16.42 -9.35
N TYR A 381 0.86 15.38 -10.14
CA TYR A 381 0.74 13.99 -9.66
C TYR A 381 1.89 13.08 -10.15
N THR A 382 3.09 13.65 -10.22
CA THR A 382 4.31 12.91 -10.55
C THR A 382 4.92 12.26 -9.32
N SER A 383 5.18 10.95 -9.39
CA SER A 383 5.81 10.18 -8.30
C SER A 383 7.17 9.65 -8.71
N LEU A 384 8.08 9.54 -7.75
CA LEU A 384 9.41 8.98 -7.96
C LEU A 384 9.51 7.58 -7.35
N HIS A 385 9.97 6.64 -8.18
CA HIS A 385 10.17 5.26 -7.82
C HIS A 385 11.63 4.86 -7.99
N LEU A 386 12.08 3.94 -7.15
CA LEU A 386 13.41 3.38 -7.21
C LEU A 386 13.33 1.85 -7.29
N ASN A 387 13.67 1.32 -8.45
CA ASN A 387 13.74 -0.11 -8.70
C ASN A 387 15.19 -0.57 -8.52
N ILE A 388 15.38 -1.69 -7.82
CA ILE A 388 16.70 -2.26 -7.54
C ILE A 388 16.79 -3.59 -8.28
N TYR A 389 17.77 -3.71 -9.17
CA TYR A 389 18.15 -4.97 -9.79
C TYR A 389 19.32 -5.55 -9.02
N GLU A 390 19.08 -6.66 -8.34
CA GLU A 390 20.13 -7.41 -7.67
C GLU A 390 20.60 -8.56 -8.57
N VAL A 391 21.89 -8.55 -8.89
CA VAL A 391 22.52 -9.55 -9.75
C VAL A 391 23.63 -10.23 -8.98
N SER A 392 23.50 -11.53 -8.77
CA SER A 392 24.58 -12.35 -8.23
C SER A 392 25.43 -12.95 -9.36
N PHE A 393 26.74 -13.01 -9.12
CA PHE A 393 27.68 -13.79 -9.92
C PHE A 393 28.15 -14.98 -9.10
N ASN A 394 27.93 -16.15 -9.68
CA ASN A 394 28.16 -17.42 -9.02
C ASN A 394 29.37 -18.14 -9.62
N ILE A 395 29.89 -19.11 -8.87
CA ILE A 395 30.83 -20.13 -9.33
C ILE A 395 30.03 -21.43 -9.43
N LEU A 396 29.79 -21.89 -10.66
CA LEU A 396 29.06 -23.12 -10.95
C LEU A 396 30.07 -24.19 -11.35
N ASN A 397 30.20 -25.28 -10.60
CA ASN A 397 31.12 -26.39 -10.91
C ASN A 397 32.55 -25.90 -11.24
N ASN A 398 33.12 -25.07 -10.36
CA ASN A 398 34.43 -24.41 -10.53
C ASN A 398 34.56 -23.40 -11.70
N ILE A 399 33.49 -23.16 -12.45
CA ILE A 399 33.45 -22.16 -13.51
C ILE A 399 32.80 -20.87 -12.98
N PRO A 400 33.51 -19.74 -12.93
CA PRO A 400 32.92 -18.46 -12.58
C PRO A 400 32.06 -17.92 -13.72
N GLU A 401 30.92 -17.32 -13.37
CA GLU A 401 30.18 -16.47 -14.29
C GLU A 401 30.94 -15.14 -14.44
N ILE A 402 31.21 -14.69 -15.66
CA ILE A 402 32.07 -13.52 -15.95
C ILE A 402 31.23 -12.39 -16.56
N CYS A 403 31.62 -11.14 -16.31
CA CYS A 403 31.05 -9.98 -16.99
C CYS A 403 31.99 -9.51 -18.11
N SER A 404 31.49 -9.37 -19.35
CA SER A 404 32.26 -8.75 -20.42
C SER A 404 31.39 -8.07 -21.48
N ILE A 405 31.88 -6.97 -22.05
CA ILE A 405 31.17 -6.20 -23.09
C ILE A 405 31.03 -6.98 -24.41
N ASN A 406 31.91 -7.95 -24.65
CA ASN A 406 31.99 -8.75 -25.88
C ASN A 406 30.95 -9.88 -25.90
N LEU A 407 29.68 -9.53 -25.70
CA LEU A 407 28.57 -10.45 -25.92
C LEU A 407 28.50 -10.86 -27.39
N SER A 408 28.52 -12.16 -27.66
CA SER A 408 28.32 -12.69 -29.01
C SER A 408 26.90 -12.40 -29.52
N LYS A 409 26.70 -12.22 -30.83
CA LYS A 409 25.37 -12.11 -31.48
C LYS A 409 24.49 -10.92 -31.01
N ILE A 410 25.04 -9.94 -30.29
CA ILE A 410 24.31 -8.74 -29.86
C ILE A 410 24.87 -7.52 -30.60
N HIS A 411 23.97 -6.76 -31.24
CA HIS A 411 24.32 -5.53 -31.97
C HIS A 411 24.95 -4.48 -31.05
N TYR A 412 25.89 -3.71 -31.62
CA TYR A 412 26.62 -2.65 -30.91
C TYR A 412 25.70 -1.60 -30.27
N LYS A 413 24.57 -1.26 -30.91
CA LYS A 413 23.57 -0.32 -30.37
C LYS A 413 23.12 -0.66 -28.95
N ASN A 414 22.92 -1.96 -28.67
CA ASN A 414 22.46 -2.43 -27.36
C ASN A 414 23.57 -2.43 -26.30
N LYS A 415 24.83 -2.25 -26.72
CA LYS A 415 26.02 -2.22 -25.84
C LYS A 415 26.50 -0.81 -25.53
N LYS A 416 25.99 0.21 -26.23
CA LYS A 416 26.48 1.61 -26.14
C LYS A 416 26.50 2.15 -24.70
N ASN A 417 25.53 1.74 -23.89
CA ASN A 417 25.38 2.22 -22.51
C ASN A 417 26.21 1.43 -21.49
N LEU A 418 26.90 0.36 -21.91
CA LEU A 418 27.74 -0.47 -21.03
C LEU A 418 29.15 0.12 -20.89
N ASP A 419 29.73 -0.09 -19.73
CA ASP A 419 31.14 0.16 -19.41
C ASP A 419 32.06 -0.92 -19.99
N LYS A 420 33.37 -0.69 -19.85
CA LYS A 420 34.44 -1.63 -20.26
C LYS A 420 34.22 -3.04 -19.70
N TYR A 421 33.70 -3.14 -18.47
CA TYR A 421 33.39 -4.40 -17.81
C TYR A 421 32.07 -5.03 -18.25
N GLY A 422 31.23 -4.30 -18.99
CA GLY A 422 29.93 -4.79 -19.44
C GLY A 422 28.77 -4.54 -18.45
N ILE A 423 28.93 -3.55 -17.57
CA ILE A 423 27.88 -3.09 -16.64
C ILE A 423 27.37 -1.75 -17.15
N ILE A 424 26.08 -1.46 -17.00
CA ILE A 424 25.51 -0.20 -17.44
C ILE A 424 26.13 1.00 -16.69
N LYS A 425 26.33 2.13 -17.38
CA LYS A 425 26.87 3.37 -16.78
C LYS A 425 25.87 4.08 -15.87
N GLU A 426 26.34 4.67 -14.79
CA GLU A 426 25.56 5.62 -13.99
C GLU A 426 25.13 6.84 -14.84
N GLY A 427 23.92 7.34 -14.63
CA GLY A 427 23.31 8.42 -15.40
C GLY A 427 22.72 8.00 -16.76
N SER A 428 23.01 6.79 -17.24
CA SER A 428 22.46 6.32 -18.51
C SER A 428 20.94 6.13 -18.46
N PHE A 429 20.28 6.44 -19.59
CA PHE A 429 18.84 6.24 -19.75
C PHE A 429 18.57 4.80 -20.19
N VAL A 430 17.73 4.11 -19.42
CA VAL A 430 17.32 2.73 -19.60
C VAL A 430 15.95 2.71 -20.27
N LEU A 431 15.89 2.09 -21.44
CA LEU A 431 14.64 1.73 -22.12
C LEU A 431 14.26 0.28 -21.78
N ALA A 432 13.05 -0.10 -22.16
CA ALA A 432 12.64 -1.50 -22.11
C ALA A 432 13.61 -2.38 -22.91
N ASN A 433 13.95 -3.53 -22.34
CA ASN A 433 14.86 -4.52 -22.93
C ASN A 433 16.33 -4.08 -23.14
N ASN A 434 16.76 -3.01 -22.48
CA ASN A 434 18.18 -2.64 -22.46
C ASN A 434 18.99 -3.60 -21.57
N ILE A 435 20.23 -3.86 -21.96
CA ILE A 435 21.14 -4.70 -21.17
C ILE A 435 21.66 -3.88 -19.99
N LEU A 436 21.40 -4.38 -18.77
CA LEU A 436 21.92 -3.81 -17.53
C LEU A 436 23.30 -4.38 -17.20
N ILE A 437 23.45 -5.69 -17.36
CA ILE A 437 24.71 -6.40 -17.11
C ILE A 437 24.90 -7.49 -18.18
N SER A 438 26.06 -7.49 -18.82
CA SER A 438 26.46 -8.51 -19.79
C SER A 438 27.15 -9.69 -19.10
N LYS A 439 26.32 -10.60 -18.57
CA LYS A 439 26.79 -11.81 -17.89
C LYS A 439 27.00 -12.97 -18.87
N LEU A 440 28.13 -13.66 -18.73
CA LEU A 440 28.59 -14.79 -19.54
C LEU A 440 28.83 -16.02 -18.68
N ILE A 441 28.56 -17.19 -19.25
CA ILE A 441 28.82 -18.49 -18.61
C ILE A 441 29.64 -19.34 -19.56
N LEU A 442 30.76 -19.89 -19.07
CA LEU A 442 31.48 -20.93 -19.80
C LEU A 442 30.65 -22.22 -19.75
N MET A 443 30.26 -22.75 -20.90
CA MET A 443 29.68 -24.09 -20.99
C MET A 443 30.79 -25.11 -21.15
N PRO A 444 30.79 -26.23 -20.39
CA PRO A 444 31.65 -27.35 -20.72
C PRO A 444 31.34 -27.80 -22.15
N PHE A 445 32.38 -28.18 -22.90
CA PHE A 445 32.22 -28.83 -24.21
C PHE A 445 31.58 -30.19 -24.00
N ILE A 446 30.25 -30.23 -23.97
CA ILE A 446 29.50 -31.47 -24.08
C ILE A 446 29.33 -31.70 -25.58
N PHE A 447 29.97 -32.75 -26.11
CA PHE A 447 29.71 -33.29 -27.44
C PHE A 447 28.30 -33.90 -27.46
N ASP A 448 27.27 -33.08 -27.35
CA ASP A 448 25.90 -33.54 -27.58
C ASP A 448 25.65 -33.57 -29.09
N ASN A 449 25.22 -34.74 -29.58
CA ASN A 449 24.93 -35.11 -30.96
C ASN A 449 23.78 -34.30 -31.60
N LYS A 450 23.86 -32.98 -31.64
CA LYS A 450 23.03 -32.17 -32.54
C LYS A 450 23.81 -31.90 -33.81
N ASN A 451 23.83 -32.90 -34.69
CA ASN A 451 24.51 -32.86 -36.01
C ASN A 451 24.25 -31.53 -36.74
N LEU A 452 23.02 -31.00 -36.64
CA LEU A 452 22.61 -29.76 -37.31
C LEU A 452 23.28 -28.50 -36.74
N ILE A 453 23.49 -28.42 -35.42
CA ILE A 453 24.22 -27.28 -34.81
C ILE A 453 25.69 -27.36 -35.19
N ASN A 454 26.26 -28.56 -35.22
CA ASN A 454 27.65 -28.77 -35.62
C ASN A 454 27.86 -28.41 -37.10
N ILE A 455 26.94 -28.79 -37.98
CA ILE A 455 26.96 -28.42 -39.40
C ILE A 455 26.84 -26.90 -39.58
N ILE A 456 25.89 -26.25 -38.90
CA ILE A 456 25.76 -24.77 -38.96
C ILE A 456 27.04 -24.10 -38.47
N ASN A 457 27.64 -24.59 -37.38
CA ASN A 457 28.88 -24.03 -36.85
C ASN A 457 30.07 -24.25 -37.80
N TYR A 458 30.09 -25.37 -38.52
CA TYR A 458 31.12 -25.70 -39.52
C TYR A 458 30.96 -24.83 -40.77
N LEU A 459 29.75 -24.72 -41.32
CA LEU A 459 29.41 -23.93 -42.50
C LEU A 459 29.65 -22.43 -42.31
N PHE A 460 29.20 -21.88 -41.18
CA PHE A 460 29.35 -20.45 -40.88
C PHE A 460 30.63 -20.11 -40.11
N GLY A 461 31.54 -21.09 -39.96
CA GLY A 461 32.87 -20.98 -39.36
C GLY A 461 32.91 -20.17 -38.06
N ASN A 462 32.98 -20.84 -36.90
CA ASN A 462 33.44 -20.15 -35.69
C ASN A 462 34.22 -21.10 -34.79
N LYS A 463 35.50 -20.78 -34.53
CA LYS A 463 36.26 -21.29 -33.38
C LYS A 463 35.32 -21.29 -32.17
N LEU A 464 35.15 -22.47 -31.60
CA LEU A 464 34.09 -22.83 -30.69
C LEU A 464 33.89 -21.75 -29.60
N ARG A 465 32.73 -21.09 -29.62
CA ARG A 465 32.36 -20.13 -28.57
C ARG A 465 31.91 -20.91 -27.34
N VAL A 466 32.85 -21.10 -26.43
CA VAL A 466 32.63 -21.75 -25.11
C VAL A 466 31.63 -20.97 -24.24
N PHE A 467 31.35 -19.70 -24.57
CA PHE A 467 30.54 -18.82 -23.74
C PHE A 467 29.07 -18.76 -24.17
N LYS A 468 28.17 -19.07 -23.24
CA LYS A 468 26.74 -18.78 -23.33
C LYS A 468 26.43 -17.43 -22.69
N ASN A 469 25.83 -16.54 -23.48
CA ASN A 469 25.36 -15.27 -22.97
C ASN A 469 24.11 -15.47 -22.09
N LYS A 470 24.12 -14.89 -20.88
CA LYS A 470 22.92 -14.73 -20.03
C LYS A 470 22.83 -13.26 -19.59
N PRO A 471 22.66 -12.30 -20.51
CA PRO A 471 22.59 -10.89 -20.17
C PRO A 471 21.37 -10.65 -19.27
N ILE A 472 21.53 -9.72 -18.35
CA ILE A 472 20.45 -9.27 -17.48
C ILE A 472 19.90 -8.01 -18.09
N ILE A 473 18.60 -8.06 -18.36
CA ILE A 473 17.89 -7.11 -19.19
C ILE A 473 16.87 -6.37 -18.31
N SER A 474 16.68 -5.08 -18.57
CA SER A 474 15.62 -4.30 -17.93
C SER A 474 14.24 -4.86 -18.30
N THR A 475 13.33 -4.86 -17.33
CA THR A 475 11.94 -5.20 -17.63
C THR A 475 11.27 -4.11 -18.49
N ILE A 476 10.17 -4.45 -19.15
CA ILE A 476 9.41 -3.55 -20.03
C ILE A 476 8.93 -2.29 -19.27
N TYR A 477 8.72 -2.41 -17.97
CA TYR A 477 8.12 -1.36 -17.13
C TYR A 477 9.15 -0.37 -16.56
N ASP A 478 10.44 -0.70 -16.64
CA ASP A 478 11.50 0.05 -15.95
C ASP A 478 12.21 1.01 -16.90
N ILE A 479 11.44 1.99 -17.38
CA ILE A 479 11.96 3.10 -18.17
C ILE A 479 12.41 4.20 -17.21
N GLY A 480 13.70 4.47 -17.16
CA GLY A 480 14.26 5.38 -16.15
C GLY A 480 15.73 5.68 -16.35
N ARG A 481 16.38 6.24 -15.33
CA ARG A 481 17.83 6.50 -15.32
C ARG A 481 18.52 5.66 -14.26
N VAL A 482 19.73 5.20 -14.56
CA VAL A 482 20.59 4.58 -13.56
C VAL A 482 21.07 5.66 -12.60
N VAL A 483 20.68 5.54 -11.33
CA VAL A 483 21.01 6.51 -10.28
C VAL A 483 22.32 6.15 -9.59
N LYS A 484 22.49 4.86 -9.27
CA LYS A 484 23.62 4.36 -8.49
C LYS A 484 23.88 2.89 -8.81
N ILE A 485 25.13 2.47 -8.74
CA ILE A 485 25.54 1.07 -8.82
C ILE A 485 26.35 0.74 -7.56
N GLU A 486 26.00 -0.37 -6.90
CA GLU A 486 26.72 -0.84 -5.72
C GLU A 486 27.32 -2.23 -5.99
N PHE A 487 28.60 -2.38 -5.66
CA PHE A 487 29.32 -3.65 -5.71
C PHE A 487 29.45 -4.20 -4.29
N LEU A 488 28.88 -5.37 -4.06
CA LEU A 488 28.95 -6.11 -2.81
C LEU A 488 29.86 -7.31 -3.02
N PHE A 489 31.10 -7.18 -2.54
CA PHE A 489 32.07 -8.28 -2.53
C PHE A 489 31.87 -9.13 -1.27
N ASN A 490 31.75 -10.45 -1.45
CA ASN A 490 31.53 -11.35 -0.33
C ASN A 490 32.74 -11.44 0.62
N ASN A 491 33.95 -11.06 0.19
CA ASN A 491 35.16 -11.15 1.02
C ASN A 491 35.23 -10.12 2.16
N LEU A 492 34.48 -9.01 2.09
CA LEU A 492 34.57 -7.92 3.07
C LEU A 492 33.59 -8.06 4.24
N TYR A 493 32.57 -8.94 4.13
CA TYR A 493 31.57 -9.14 5.18
C TYR A 493 31.53 -10.62 5.59
N ASN A 494 32.15 -10.93 6.73
CA ASN A 494 32.16 -12.23 7.43
C ASN A 494 30.76 -12.68 7.93
N LYS A 495 29.73 -12.72 7.08
CA LYS A 495 28.40 -13.25 7.44
C LYS A 495 27.88 -14.20 6.37
N LYS A 496 28.01 -15.49 6.68
CA LYS A 496 27.46 -16.68 5.99
C LYS A 496 27.77 -16.71 4.48
N LYS A 497 28.80 -17.46 4.12
CA LYS A 497 29.06 -17.87 2.73
C LYS A 497 27.81 -18.55 2.17
N GLU A 498 27.06 -17.88 1.30
CA GLU A 498 26.38 -18.60 0.23
C GLU A 498 27.52 -19.11 -0.65
N ASN A 499 27.88 -20.39 -0.49
CA ASN A 499 29.19 -20.96 -0.85
C ASN A 499 29.65 -20.70 -2.30
N ASN A 500 28.76 -20.27 -3.19
CA ASN A 500 29.06 -20.11 -4.61
C ASN A 500 28.95 -18.67 -5.12
N ILE A 501 28.54 -17.68 -4.33
CA ILE A 501 28.43 -16.29 -4.81
C ILE A 501 29.71 -15.55 -4.47
N TYR A 502 30.34 -14.86 -5.42
CA TYR A 502 31.55 -14.08 -5.17
C TYR A 502 31.32 -12.56 -5.27
N LEU A 503 30.42 -12.13 -6.15
CA LEU A 503 30.07 -10.73 -6.37
C LEU A 503 28.55 -10.58 -6.46
N LYS A 504 27.99 -9.60 -5.75
CA LYS A 504 26.62 -9.11 -5.99
C LYS A 504 26.69 -7.68 -6.49
N VAL A 505 26.03 -7.37 -7.59
CA VAL A 505 25.91 -6.02 -8.16
C VAL A 505 24.46 -5.56 -7.99
N ARG A 506 24.27 -4.39 -7.40
CA ARG A 506 22.96 -3.74 -7.29
C ARG A 506 22.90 -2.53 -8.21
N ILE A 507 21.93 -2.49 -9.11
CA ILE A 507 21.70 -1.35 -10.00
C ILE A 507 20.41 -0.67 -9.57
N TYR A 508 20.52 0.60 -9.20
CA TYR A 508 19.42 1.45 -8.77
C TYR A 508 18.91 2.24 -9.96
N ILE A 509 17.68 1.98 -10.39
CA ILE A 509 17.01 2.67 -11.50
C ILE A 509 15.94 3.59 -10.93
N GLY A 510 16.11 4.89 -11.16
CA GLY A 510 15.13 5.93 -10.82
C GLY A 510 14.12 6.07 -11.94
N VAL A 511 12.84 5.90 -11.60
CA VAL A 511 11.71 5.97 -12.54
C VAL A 511 10.77 7.09 -12.09
N GLN A 512 10.47 8.01 -13.00
CA GLN A 512 9.44 9.02 -12.79
C GLN A 512 8.12 8.54 -13.40
N LYS A 513 7.08 8.40 -12.58
CA LYS A 513 5.75 7.97 -13.02
C LYS A 513 4.79 9.17 -13.05
N TYR A 514 4.45 9.59 -14.25
CA TYR A 514 3.36 10.54 -14.52
C TYR A 514 2.00 9.90 -14.27
N LEU A 515 0.97 10.73 -14.22
CA LEU A 515 -0.42 10.29 -14.14
C LEU A 515 -0.87 9.81 -15.53
N LYS A 516 -1.52 8.65 -15.61
CA LYS A 516 -1.97 8.02 -16.87
C LYS A 516 -3.44 7.61 -16.80
N LEU A 517 -4.05 7.37 -17.97
CA LEU A 517 -5.36 6.72 -18.05
C LEU A 517 -5.31 5.36 -17.33
N GLY A 518 -6.31 5.07 -16.52
CA GLY A 518 -6.37 3.86 -15.70
C GLY A 518 -5.70 3.96 -14.32
N ASP A 519 -4.94 5.02 -14.03
CA ASP A 519 -4.45 5.26 -12.68
C ASP A 519 -5.61 5.61 -11.73
N LYS A 520 -5.43 5.31 -10.43
CA LYS A 520 -6.43 5.63 -9.40
C LYS A 520 -6.04 6.86 -8.60
N ILE A 521 -7.02 7.73 -8.41
CA ILE A 521 -6.98 8.91 -7.53
C ILE A 521 -8.06 8.80 -6.46
N CYS A 522 -7.85 9.47 -5.34
CA CYS A 522 -8.83 9.50 -4.26
C CYS A 522 -8.82 10.82 -3.50
N ASN A 523 -9.90 11.10 -2.79
CA ASN A 523 -9.96 12.18 -1.81
C ASN A 523 -9.92 11.64 -0.37
N ARG A 524 -10.06 12.54 0.61
CA ARG A 524 -10.12 12.22 2.06
C ARG A 524 -11.43 11.58 2.53
N HIS A 525 -12.45 11.54 1.69
CA HIS A 525 -13.82 11.15 2.06
C HIS A 525 -14.25 9.81 1.45
N GLY A 526 -13.29 8.99 1.01
CA GLY A 526 -13.54 7.64 0.49
C GLY A 526 -14.08 7.61 -0.95
N HIS A 527 -14.05 8.74 -1.67
CA HIS A 527 -14.26 8.75 -3.11
C HIS A 527 -12.99 8.28 -3.81
N LYS A 528 -13.03 7.09 -4.41
CA LYS A 528 -11.99 6.56 -5.30
C LYS A 528 -12.48 6.64 -6.73
N GLY A 529 -11.60 7.03 -7.64
CA GLY A 529 -11.92 7.00 -9.06
C GLY A 529 -10.76 6.56 -9.92
N VAL A 530 -11.09 5.87 -11.00
CA VAL A 530 -10.16 5.52 -12.07
C VAL A 530 -10.22 6.63 -13.10
N ILE A 531 -9.07 7.06 -13.58
CA ILE A 531 -9.00 8.09 -14.62
C ILE A 531 -9.43 7.46 -15.93
N SER A 532 -10.61 7.84 -16.41
CA SER A 532 -11.21 7.32 -17.65
C SER A 532 -10.79 8.11 -18.87
N TYR A 533 -10.71 9.44 -18.72
CA TYR A 533 -10.39 10.35 -19.81
C TYR A 533 -9.58 11.55 -19.30
N ILE A 534 -8.67 12.03 -20.15
CA ILE A 534 -7.88 13.23 -19.92
C ILE A 534 -8.30 14.22 -20.99
N ASN A 535 -9.16 15.18 -20.64
CA ASN A 535 -9.60 16.22 -21.57
C ASN A 535 -8.45 17.21 -21.83
N GLU A 536 -8.33 17.66 -23.07
CA GLU A 536 -7.53 18.84 -23.40
C GLU A 536 -8.04 20.06 -22.63
N ILE A 537 -7.14 21.03 -22.39
CA ILE A 537 -7.46 22.24 -21.63
C ILE A 537 -8.58 23.01 -22.35
N ASN A 538 -8.54 23.08 -23.68
CA ASN A 538 -9.52 23.83 -24.46
C ASN A 538 -10.90 23.17 -24.46
N ASP A 539 -10.96 21.86 -24.29
CA ASP A 539 -12.19 21.04 -24.32
C ASP A 539 -12.82 20.89 -22.95
N MET A 540 -12.32 21.61 -21.94
CA MET A 540 -12.92 21.65 -20.61
C MET A 540 -13.96 22.78 -20.51
N PRO A 541 -15.16 22.51 -19.98
CA PRO A 541 -16.14 23.55 -19.71
C PRO A 541 -15.61 24.53 -18.66
N TYR A 542 -15.96 25.81 -18.83
CA TYR A 542 -15.33 26.91 -18.11
C TYR A 542 -16.35 27.92 -17.59
N LEU A 543 -15.98 28.63 -16.53
CA LEU A 543 -16.74 29.76 -15.99
C LEU A 543 -16.61 31.00 -16.87
N ASN A 544 -17.45 32.02 -16.69
CA ASN A 544 -17.30 33.30 -17.41
C ASN A 544 -15.88 33.90 -17.28
N ASN A 545 -15.21 33.67 -16.15
CA ASN A 545 -13.84 34.11 -15.89
C ASN A 545 -12.77 33.21 -16.51
N LYS A 546 -13.13 32.29 -17.43
CA LYS A 546 -12.26 31.27 -18.05
C LYS A 546 -11.63 30.25 -17.08
N ILE A 547 -12.03 30.26 -15.81
CA ILE A 547 -11.61 29.25 -14.84
C ILE A 547 -12.28 27.92 -15.20
N GLN A 548 -11.47 26.89 -15.32
CA GLN A 548 -11.90 25.52 -15.60
C GLN A 548 -11.71 24.65 -14.36
N PRO A 549 -12.58 23.65 -14.15
CA PRO A 549 -12.32 22.61 -13.18
C PRO A 549 -11.13 21.76 -13.62
N ASP A 550 -10.36 21.32 -12.62
CA ASP A 550 -9.23 20.43 -12.79
C ASP A 550 -9.70 18.97 -12.93
N ILE A 551 -10.81 18.64 -12.26
CA ILE A 551 -11.39 17.30 -12.22
C ILE A 551 -12.91 17.38 -12.36
N PHE A 552 -13.49 16.42 -13.08
CA PHE A 552 -14.92 16.21 -13.19
C PHE A 552 -15.33 14.85 -12.63
N ILE A 553 -16.41 14.83 -11.85
CA ILE A 553 -16.90 13.65 -11.13
C ILE A 553 -18.43 13.60 -11.18
N SER A 554 -18.94 12.38 -11.29
CA SER A 554 -20.37 12.11 -11.25
C SER A 554 -21.01 12.64 -9.96
N SER A 555 -22.11 13.37 -10.10
CA SER A 555 -22.90 13.85 -8.96
C SER A 555 -23.57 12.71 -8.17
N ILE A 556 -23.85 11.58 -8.83
CA ILE A 556 -24.49 10.38 -8.22
C ILE A 556 -23.58 9.69 -7.19
N SER A 557 -22.26 9.90 -7.29
CA SER A 557 -21.28 9.29 -6.40
C SER A 557 -21.43 9.72 -4.93
N ILE A 558 -22.04 10.88 -4.67
CA ILE A 558 -22.19 11.41 -3.31
C ILE A 558 -23.43 10.82 -2.60
N PRO A 559 -24.66 10.93 -3.12
CA PRO A 559 -25.85 10.45 -2.42
C PRO A 559 -25.84 8.93 -2.23
N SER A 560 -25.36 8.16 -3.22
CA SER A 560 -25.24 6.70 -3.12
C SER A 560 -24.27 6.24 -2.03
N ARG A 561 -23.37 7.12 -1.57
CA ARG A 561 -22.28 6.81 -0.63
C ARG A 561 -22.39 7.51 0.70
N ILE A 562 -23.23 8.54 0.77
CA ILE A 562 -23.45 9.36 1.97
C ILE A 562 -22.11 9.89 2.51
N ASN A 563 -21.30 10.52 1.65
CA ASN A 563 -20.01 11.13 2.00
C ASN A 563 -20.07 12.66 1.94
N ILE A 564 -21.05 13.24 2.64
CA ILE A 564 -21.38 14.68 2.61
C ILE A 564 -20.19 15.55 3.07
N GLY A 565 -19.30 15.01 3.90
CA GLY A 565 -18.09 15.71 4.31
C GLY A 565 -17.23 16.19 3.14
N GLN A 566 -17.27 15.51 1.99
CA GLN A 566 -16.57 15.92 0.76
C GLN A 566 -17.08 17.27 0.23
N ILE A 567 -18.40 17.48 0.23
CA ILE A 567 -19.00 18.75 -0.17
C ILE A 567 -18.61 19.83 0.84
N LEU A 568 -18.69 19.54 2.14
CA LEU A 568 -18.29 20.50 3.18
C LEU A 568 -16.82 20.90 3.05
N GLU A 569 -15.93 19.95 2.78
CA GLU A 569 -14.53 20.23 2.48
C GLU A 569 -14.42 21.14 1.25
N GLY A 570 -15.14 20.82 0.17
CA GLY A 570 -15.18 21.62 -1.05
C GLY A 570 -15.49 23.10 -0.84
N ILE A 571 -16.44 23.39 0.05
CA ILE A 571 -16.97 24.74 0.22
C ILE A 571 -16.08 25.59 1.11
N TYR A 572 -15.58 25.03 2.21
CA TYR A 572 -14.52 25.70 2.98
C TYR A 572 -13.26 25.87 2.15
N GLY A 573 -12.99 24.96 1.21
CA GLY A 573 -11.88 25.06 0.28
C GLY A 573 -12.06 26.22 -0.70
N LEU A 574 -13.26 26.42 -1.25
CA LEU A 574 -13.57 27.58 -2.09
C LEU A 574 -13.44 28.88 -1.32
N ASN A 575 -13.98 28.94 -0.10
CA ASN A 575 -13.82 30.12 0.77
C ASN A 575 -12.34 30.39 1.05
N SER A 576 -11.53 29.35 1.23
CA SER A 576 -10.08 29.47 1.40
C SER A 576 -9.40 30.06 0.17
N LEU A 577 -9.82 29.68 -1.04
CA LEU A 577 -9.32 30.27 -2.29
C LEU A 577 -9.71 31.75 -2.43
N TYR A 578 -10.94 32.12 -2.05
CA TYR A 578 -11.40 33.50 -2.13
C TYR A 578 -10.75 34.44 -1.11
N THR A 579 -10.40 33.90 0.06
CA THR A 579 -9.86 34.67 1.21
C THR A 579 -8.35 34.56 1.38
N ASN A 580 -7.71 33.64 0.66
CA ASN A 580 -6.33 33.19 0.90
C ASN A 580 -6.05 32.73 2.35
N ASN A 581 -7.07 32.35 3.11
CA ASN A 581 -6.94 31.86 4.49
C ASN A 581 -7.20 30.36 4.57
N ARG A 582 -6.40 29.63 5.35
CA ARG A 582 -6.59 28.18 5.59
C ARG A 582 -7.42 27.93 6.85
N TYR A 583 -8.23 26.88 6.85
CA TYR A 583 -9.12 26.56 7.96
C TYR A 583 -8.66 25.33 8.74
N ILE A 584 -8.67 25.46 10.07
CA ILE A 584 -8.42 24.35 11.00
C ILE A 584 -9.74 23.84 11.55
N ILE A 585 -10.04 22.57 11.27
CA ILE A 585 -11.30 21.94 11.63
C ILE A 585 -11.05 20.92 12.74
N SER A 586 -11.80 21.04 13.82
CA SER A 586 -11.76 20.05 14.89
C SER A 586 -12.80 18.96 14.64
N ASN A 587 -12.38 17.70 14.64
CA ASN A 587 -13.28 16.55 14.53
C ASN A 587 -14.13 16.29 15.79
N ASN A 588 -14.30 17.27 16.67
CA ASN A 588 -15.21 17.13 17.79
C ASN A 588 -16.66 17.31 17.31
N LEU A 589 -17.60 16.64 18.00
CA LEU A 589 -19.03 16.79 17.78
C LEU A 589 -19.48 18.21 18.20
N ASN A 590 -19.41 19.16 17.26
CA ASN A 590 -19.91 20.52 17.43
C ASN A 590 -21.07 20.76 16.44
N LYS A 591 -22.25 21.12 16.97
CA LYS A 591 -23.42 21.44 16.15
C LYS A 591 -23.27 22.73 15.33
N ASN A 592 -22.34 23.60 15.71
CA ASN A 592 -22.22 24.97 15.15
C ASN A 592 -21.53 25.04 13.78
N TYR A 593 -20.93 23.96 13.28
CA TYR A 593 -20.25 23.99 11.97
C TYR A 593 -21.21 24.36 10.82
N TYR A 594 -22.48 23.94 10.91
CA TYR A 594 -23.49 24.20 9.89
C TYR A 594 -23.93 25.68 9.85
N ASN A 595 -24.13 26.30 11.02
CA ASN A 595 -24.51 27.71 11.10
C ASN A 595 -23.35 28.64 10.71
N ASN A 596 -22.13 28.29 11.14
CA ASN A 596 -20.93 29.01 10.70
C ASN A 596 -20.72 28.87 9.20
N TYR A 597 -21.05 27.71 8.62
CA TYR A 597 -20.97 27.46 7.19
C TYR A 597 -21.88 28.42 6.38
N ILE A 598 -23.16 28.57 6.76
CA ILE A 598 -24.10 29.47 6.08
C ILE A 598 -23.62 30.92 6.19
N ASN A 599 -23.24 31.34 7.40
CA ASN A 599 -22.87 32.74 7.66
C ASN A 599 -21.58 33.15 6.95
N ILE A 600 -20.55 32.29 6.96
CA ILE A 600 -19.28 32.56 6.29
C ILE A 600 -19.48 32.58 4.77
N PHE A 601 -20.23 31.62 4.22
CA PHE A 601 -20.48 31.58 2.78
C PHE A 601 -21.32 32.79 2.32
N ASN A 602 -22.38 33.14 3.05
CA ASN A 602 -23.21 34.32 2.74
C ASN A 602 -22.37 35.60 2.79
N TYR A 603 -21.56 35.79 3.82
CA TYR A 603 -20.69 36.96 3.95
C TYR A 603 -19.75 37.12 2.74
N TYR A 604 -19.09 36.04 2.30
CA TYR A 604 -18.19 36.11 1.14
C TYR A 604 -18.92 36.19 -0.19
N LYS A 605 -20.09 35.55 -0.34
CA LYS A 605 -20.96 35.72 -1.50
C LYS A 605 -21.36 37.18 -1.69
N TYR A 606 -21.73 37.86 -0.61
CA TYR A 606 -22.04 39.30 -0.62
C TYR A 606 -20.82 40.14 -1.00
N ASN A 607 -19.65 39.89 -0.41
CA ASN A 607 -18.44 40.67 -0.72
C ASN A 607 -17.90 40.45 -2.15
N TYR A 608 -17.99 39.24 -2.70
CA TYR A 608 -17.48 38.95 -4.05
C TYR A 608 -18.40 39.47 -5.16
N ASN A 609 -19.73 39.44 -4.97
CA ASN A 609 -20.68 40.01 -5.92
C ASN A 609 -20.49 41.52 -6.12
N ASN A 610 -19.94 42.23 -5.11
CA ASN A 610 -19.68 43.67 -5.21
C ASN A 610 -18.38 44.00 -5.98
N ASN A 611 -17.42 43.08 -6.10
CA ASN A 611 -16.09 43.37 -6.65
C ASN A 611 -15.84 42.80 -8.06
N TYR A 612 -16.59 41.79 -8.49
CA TYR A 612 -16.49 41.24 -9.85
C TYR A 612 -17.89 40.99 -10.42
N ASN A 613 -18.11 41.41 -11.66
CA ASN A 613 -19.31 41.17 -12.48
C ASN A 613 -19.54 39.66 -12.73
N ILE A 614 -19.79 38.89 -11.68
CA ILE A 614 -20.19 37.50 -11.78
C ILE A 614 -21.71 37.46 -11.96
N ASN A 615 -22.14 38.03 -13.08
CA ASN A 615 -23.54 38.01 -13.49
C ASN A 615 -23.86 36.60 -13.98
N LYS A 616 -24.71 35.91 -13.20
CA LYS A 616 -25.24 34.54 -13.34
C LYS A 616 -24.53 33.48 -12.48
N MET A 617 -24.46 33.71 -11.18
CA MET A 617 -24.52 32.61 -10.20
C MET A 617 -25.96 32.09 -10.13
N SER A 618 -26.17 30.77 -10.07
CA SER A 618 -27.52 30.23 -9.85
C SER A 618 -28.02 30.60 -8.44
N TYR A 619 -29.35 30.61 -8.24
CA TYR A 619 -29.98 30.87 -6.93
C TYR A 619 -29.51 29.89 -5.83
N ASN A 620 -28.93 28.75 -6.22
CA ASN A 620 -28.48 27.68 -5.33
C ASN A 620 -26.99 27.83 -4.93
N TYR A 621 -26.70 27.60 -3.65
CA TYR A 621 -25.34 27.66 -3.08
C TYR A 621 -24.34 26.77 -3.85
N ASN A 622 -23.16 27.33 -4.16
CA ASN A 622 -22.03 26.67 -4.85
C ASN A 622 -22.31 26.09 -6.25
N LYS A 623 -23.41 26.47 -6.88
CA LYS A 623 -23.74 26.06 -8.24
C LYS A 623 -23.47 27.19 -9.23
N TYR A 624 -22.61 26.91 -10.19
CA TYR A 624 -22.18 27.83 -11.23
C TYR A 624 -22.65 27.36 -12.60
N PHE A 625 -22.97 28.29 -13.49
CA PHE A 625 -23.19 27.95 -14.90
C PHE A 625 -21.84 27.89 -15.61
N LEU A 626 -21.59 26.76 -16.27
CA LEU A 626 -20.41 26.56 -17.11
C LEU A 626 -20.79 26.78 -18.57
N LYS A 627 -19.84 27.25 -19.37
CA LYS A 627 -19.94 27.34 -20.83
C LYS A 627 -19.39 26.09 -21.47
N ASN A 628 -20.06 25.62 -22.51
CA ASN A 628 -19.57 24.55 -23.37
C ASN A 628 -18.35 25.08 -24.16
N PRO A 629 -17.20 24.36 -24.14
CA PRO A 629 -16.00 24.77 -24.88
C PRO A 629 -16.19 24.85 -26.39
N PHE A 630 -17.01 23.96 -26.97
CA PHE A 630 -17.19 23.87 -28.42
C PHE A 630 -18.13 24.94 -28.97
N THR A 631 -19.21 25.26 -28.25
CA THR A 631 -20.23 26.20 -28.73
C THR A 631 -20.15 27.57 -28.08
N GLY A 632 -19.47 27.71 -26.94
CA GLY A 632 -19.44 28.94 -26.14
C GLY A 632 -20.76 29.25 -25.41
N HIS A 633 -21.83 28.50 -25.66
CA HIS A 633 -23.11 28.65 -24.98
C HIS A 633 -23.06 28.12 -23.54
N LEU A 634 -23.91 28.69 -22.68
CA LEU A 634 -24.09 28.19 -21.32
C LEU A 634 -24.73 26.81 -21.36
N ILE A 635 -24.24 25.90 -20.52
CA ILE A 635 -24.86 24.60 -20.30
C ILE A 635 -26.13 24.83 -19.46
N ASN A 636 -27.24 24.20 -19.88
CA ASN A 636 -28.56 24.43 -19.27
C ASN A 636 -28.59 24.19 -17.75
N ASN A 637 -27.80 23.22 -17.26
CA ASN A 637 -27.72 22.89 -15.84
C ASN A 637 -26.53 23.57 -15.17
N SER A 638 -26.74 23.97 -13.91
CA SER A 638 -25.65 24.49 -13.06
C SER A 638 -24.86 23.33 -12.43
N PHE A 639 -23.55 23.49 -12.39
CA PHE A 639 -22.61 22.51 -11.84
C PHE A 639 -22.14 22.97 -10.46
N CYS A 640 -21.98 22.02 -9.54
CA CYS A 640 -21.38 22.31 -8.25
C CYS A 640 -19.86 22.29 -8.42
N LEU A 641 -19.20 23.43 -8.21
CA LEU A 641 -17.74 23.53 -8.21
C LEU A 641 -17.26 23.60 -6.77
N ASN A 642 -16.20 22.88 -6.43
CA ASN A 642 -15.70 22.75 -5.07
C ASN A 642 -14.18 22.57 -5.06
N SER A 643 -13.47 23.17 -4.09
CA SER A 643 -12.02 22.99 -3.97
C SER A 643 -11.71 21.90 -2.95
N ILE A 644 -11.26 20.73 -3.41
CA ILE A 644 -11.08 19.52 -2.58
C ILE A 644 -9.64 19.02 -2.69
N TYR A 645 -9.12 18.41 -1.62
CA TYR A 645 -7.79 17.82 -1.63
C TYR A 645 -7.80 16.38 -2.19
N TYR A 646 -7.02 16.16 -3.26
CA TYR A 646 -6.90 14.88 -3.97
C TYR A 646 -5.50 14.28 -3.90
N TYR A 647 -5.44 12.96 -3.83
CA TYR A 647 -4.24 12.14 -3.76
C TYR A 647 -4.13 11.17 -4.94
N LYS A 648 -2.89 10.74 -5.22
CA LYS A 648 -2.58 9.60 -6.10
C LYS A 648 -2.38 8.32 -5.28
N LEU A 649 -3.04 7.24 -5.67
CA LEU A 649 -2.89 5.93 -5.03
C LEU A 649 -1.79 5.09 -5.68
N ILE A 650 -1.27 4.10 -4.95
CA ILE A 650 -0.29 3.14 -5.47
C ILE A 650 -0.79 2.25 -6.61
N HIS A 651 -2.10 2.23 -6.83
CA HIS A 651 -2.76 1.45 -7.87
C HIS A 651 -2.58 2.09 -9.26
N MET A 652 -1.38 1.99 -9.81
CA MET A 652 -1.06 2.47 -11.15
C MET A 652 -1.36 1.41 -12.22
N ILE A 653 -1.79 1.86 -13.40
CA ILE A 653 -2.12 0.96 -14.52
C ILE A 653 -0.89 0.19 -15.01
N GLN A 654 0.28 0.85 -15.01
CA GLN A 654 1.54 0.30 -15.52
C GLN A 654 1.97 -0.97 -14.79
N ASP A 655 1.61 -1.12 -13.51
CA ASP A 655 1.98 -2.29 -12.70
C ASP A 655 0.92 -3.43 -12.81
N LYS A 656 -0.25 -3.12 -13.38
CA LYS A 656 -1.41 -4.00 -13.48
C LYS A 656 -1.64 -4.56 -14.88
N LEU A 657 -1.36 -3.80 -15.92
CA LEU A 657 -1.52 -4.26 -17.30
C LEU A 657 -0.51 -5.38 -17.56
N ARG A 658 -1.03 -6.55 -17.95
CA ARG A 658 -0.22 -7.72 -18.26
C ARG A 658 -0.80 -8.41 -19.48
N TYR A 659 0.09 -8.84 -20.35
CA TYR A 659 -0.25 -9.72 -21.45
C TYR A 659 0.79 -10.82 -21.53
N ARG A 660 0.37 -11.99 -22.01
CA ARG A 660 1.23 -13.13 -22.25
C ARG A 660 0.89 -13.67 -23.63
N PHE A 661 1.91 -13.79 -24.47
CA PHE A 661 1.81 -14.54 -25.71
C PHE A 661 2.31 -15.98 -25.48
N ILE A 662 3.60 -16.16 -25.24
CA ILE A 662 4.24 -17.43 -24.86
C ILE A 662 5.15 -17.14 -23.67
N GLY A 663 5.27 -18.08 -22.74
CA GLY A 663 6.20 -17.93 -21.61
C GLY A 663 6.51 -19.26 -20.94
N LEU A 664 6.95 -19.21 -19.69
CA LEU A 664 7.35 -20.40 -18.94
C LEU A 664 6.14 -21.24 -18.51
N TYR A 665 6.38 -22.53 -18.32
CA TYR A 665 5.40 -23.55 -17.90
C TYR A 665 5.91 -24.29 -16.67
N SER A 666 4.97 -24.76 -15.85
CA SER A 666 5.25 -25.61 -14.68
C SER A 666 5.88 -26.92 -15.13
N GLU A 667 6.88 -27.42 -14.43
CA GLU A 667 7.56 -28.67 -14.79
C GLU A 667 6.62 -29.88 -14.63
N LEU A 668 5.85 -29.92 -13.54
CA LEU A 668 4.93 -31.01 -13.23
C LEU A 668 3.67 -30.96 -14.11
N THR A 669 2.89 -29.90 -13.97
CA THR A 669 1.56 -29.81 -14.62
C THR A 669 1.61 -29.33 -16.06
N GLN A 670 2.76 -28.85 -16.55
CA GLN A 670 2.91 -28.25 -17.89
C GLN A 670 2.00 -27.05 -18.18
N GLN A 671 1.30 -26.53 -17.16
CA GLN A 671 0.47 -25.34 -17.26
C GLN A 671 1.31 -24.05 -17.23
N PRO A 672 0.83 -22.95 -17.82
CA PRO A 672 1.48 -21.65 -17.70
C PRO A 672 1.73 -21.27 -16.24
N ILE A 673 2.96 -20.87 -15.91
CA ILE A 673 3.32 -20.46 -14.55
C ILE A 673 2.52 -19.20 -14.16
N LYS A 674 2.19 -19.06 -12.87
CA LYS A 674 1.63 -17.81 -12.31
C LYS A 674 2.74 -16.84 -11.92
N GLY A 675 2.50 -15.55 -12.12
CA GLY A 675 3.35 -14.48 -11.56
C GLY A 675 3.92 -13.51 -12.59
N ASN A 676 4.10 -12.26 -12.14
CA ASN A 676 4.35 -11.12 -13.03
C ASN A 676 5.73 -11.18 -13.68
N THR A 677 6.76 -11.52 -12.89
CA THR A 677 8.16 -11.55 -13.34
C THR A 677 8.42 -12.65 -14.36
N LYS A 678 7.62 -13.72 -14.35
CA LYS A 678 7.73 -14.88 -15.25
C LYS A 678 6.80 -14.79 -16.47
N GLN A 679 6.18 -13.63 -16.72
CA GLN A 679 5.12 -13.45 -17.73
C GLN A 679 4.03 -14.52 -17.60
N GLY A 680 3.46 -14.65 -16.40
CA GLY A 680 2.54 -15.72 -16.08
C GLY A 680 1.20 -15.64 -16.81
N GLY A 681 0.53 -16.79 -16.93
CA GLY A 681 -0.81 -16.88 -17.52
C GLY A 681 -1.92 -16.45 -16.54
N GLN A 682 -3.06 -16.03 -17.09
CA GLN A 682 -4.27 -15.80 -16.31
C GLN A 682 -4.90 -17.14 -15.93
N ARG A 683 -5.43 -17.26 -14.70
CA ARG A 683 -6.19 -18.45 -14.30
C ARG A 683 -7.56 -18.38 -14.97
N PHE A 684 -7.89 -19.42 -15.73
CA PHE A 684 -9.25 -19.73 -16.14
C PHE A 684 -9.79 -20.73 -15.10
N GLY A 685 -10.73 -20.29 -14.27
CA GLY A 685 -11.27 -21.06 -13.16
C GLY A 685 -12.61 -21.71 -13.52
N GLU A 686 -13.17 -22.40 -12.54
CA GLU A 686 -14.43 -23.15 -12.66
C GLU A 686 -15.63 -22.23 -13.00
N MET A 687 -15.68 -21.03 -12.44
CA MET A 687 -16.75 -20.07 -12.75
C MET A 687 -16.67 -19.59 -14.21
N GLU A 688 -15.46 -19.35 -14.73
CA GLU A 688 -15.29 -18.97 -16.13
C GLU A 688 -15.58 -20.15 -17.08
N VAL A 689 -15.30 -21.38 -16.65
CA VAL A 689 -15.70 -22.62 -17.33
C VAL A 689 -17.21 -22.69 -17.47
N TRP A 690 -17.95 -22.58 -16.37
CA TRP A 690 -19.41 -22.61 -16.38
C TRP A 690 -19.99 -21.53 -17.28
N ALA A 691 -19.36 -20.35 -17.34
CA ALA A 691 -19.77 -19.30 -18.27
C ALA A 691 -19.68 -19.76 -19.73
N LEU A 692 -18.57 -20.37 -20.15
CA LEU A 692 -18.42 -20.89 -21.52
C LEU A 692 -19.36 -22.06 -21.83
N GLU A 693 -19.58 -22.94 -20.84
CA GLU A 693 -20.53 -24.05 -20.95
C GLU A 693 -21.95 -23.54 -21.16
N ALA A 694 -22.37 -22.51 -20.39
CA ALA A 694 -23.67 -21.88 -20.54
C ALA A 694 -23.86 -21.23 -21.92
N PHE A 695 -22.79 -20.67 -22.51
CA PHE A 695 -22.81 -20.18 -23.89
C PHE A 695 -22.78 -21.28 -24.95
N GLY A 696 -22.52 -22.54 -24.59
CA GLY A 696 -22.33 -23.65 -25.54
C GLY A 696 -21.05 -23.52 -26.37
N ALA A 697 -20.06 -22.74 -25.92
CA ALA A 697 -18.86 -22.41 -26.68
C ALA A 697 -17.80 -23.53 -26.65
N SER A 698 -18.14 -24.70 -27.18
CA SER A 698 -17.33 -25.94 -27.08
C SER A 698 -15.92 -25.81 -27.68
N PHE A 699 -15.75 -25.09 -28.79
CA PHE A 699 -14.44 -24.88 -29.42
C PHE A 699 -13.53 -23.97 -28.59
N LEU A 700 -14.06 -22.88 -28.04
CA LEU A 700 -13.30 -21.98 -27.16
C LEU A 700 -12.93 -22.69 -25.85
N PHE A 701 -13.86 -23.45 -25.30
CA PHE A 701 -13.62 -24.30 -24.14
C PHE A 701 -12.45 -25.25 -24.41
N LYS A 702 -12.52 -26.02 -25.51
CA LYS A 702 -11.45 -26.92 -25.94
C LYS A 702 -10.11 -26.20 -26.10
N GLU A 703 -10.11 -24.97 -26.62
CA GLU A 703 -8.90 -24.18 -26.81
C GLU A 703 -8.22 -23.78 -25.49
N PHE A 704 -8.99 -23.34 -24.49
CA PHE A 704 -8.44 -22.96 -23.19
C PHE A 704 -7.88 -24.16 -22.41
N PHE A 705 -8.48 -25.34 -22.55
CA PHE A 705 -8.06 -26.57 -21.85
C PHE A 705 -6.95 -27.38 -22.54
N THR A 706 -6.64 -27.10 -23.80
CA THR A 706 -5.62 -27.85 -24.54
C THR A 706 -4.55 -26.92 -25.13
N TYR A 707 -4.87 -26.26 -26.24
CA TYR A 707 -3.92 -25.48 -27.03
C TYR A 707 -3.29 -24.31 -26.25
N LYS A 708 -4.01 -23.68 -25.32
CA LYS A 708 -3.50 -22.54 -24.52
C LYS A 708 -2.90 -22.93 -23.17
N SER A 709 -3.17 -24.15 -22.68
CA SER A 709 -2.77 -24.64 -21.36
C SER A 709 -1.55 -25.56 -21.42
N ASP A 710 -1.77 -26.87 -21.35
CA ASP A 710 -0.82 -27.89 -20.92
C ASP A 710 -0.43 -28.86 -22.03
N ASP A 711 -1.31 -29.15 -23.01
CA ASP A 711 -0.97 -30.04 -24.13
C ASP A 711 0.25 -29.52 -24.90
N ILE A 712 1.37 -30.25 -24.77
CA ILE A 712 2.67 -29.85 -25.31
C ILE A 712 2.68 -29.95 -26.84
N LYS A 713 2.04 -31.00 -27.40
CA LYS A 713 2.08 -31.28 -28.83
C LYS A 713 1.23 -30.26 -29.56
N SER A 714 0.01 -30.03 -29.10
CA SER A 714 -0.89 -29.07 -29.74
C SER A 714 -0.42 -27.63 -29.61
N ARG A 715 0.23 -27.24 -28.51
CA ARG A 715 0.90 -25.92 -28.40
C ARG A 715 1.95 -25.67 -29.47
N LYS A 716 2.80 -26.68 -29.75
CA LYS A 716 3.83 -26.58 -30.80
C LYS A 716 3.20 -26.46 -32.18
N LEU A 717 2.15 -27.25 -32.44
CA LEU A 717 1.37 -27.15 -33.67
C LEU A 717 0.71 -25.78 -33.79
N LEU A 718 0.16 -25.24 -32.69
CA LEU A 718 -0.46 -23.93 -32.69
C LEU A 718 0.52 -22.84 -33.01
N LYS A 719 1.72 -22.92 -32.44
CA LYS A 719 2.81 -22.03 -32.79
C LYS A 719 3.13 -22.11 -34.29
N ASN A 720 3.28 -23.31 -34.85
CA ASN A 720 3.58 -23.48 -36.27
C ASN A 720 2.43 -23.01 -37.18
N TYR A 721 1.18 -23.20 -36.78
CA TYR A 721 0.02 -22.67 -37.49
C TYR A 721 0.04 -21.13 -37.50
N LEU A 722 0.27 -20.49 -36.35
CA LEU A 722 0.30 -19.03 -36.27
C LEU A 722 1.45 -18.39 -37.07
N PHE A 723 2.61 -19.06 -37.18
CA PHE A 723 3.76 -18.54 -37.93
C PHE A 723 3.78 -18.94 -39.40
N ASN A 724 3.36 -20.18 -39.74
CA ASN A 724 3.51 -20.75 -41.09
C ASN A 724 2.18 -21.06 -41.78
N ASN A 725 1.03 -20.80 -41.15
CA ASN A 725 -0.32 -21.15 -41.63
C ASN A 725 -0.53 -22.65 -41.92
N ASN A 726 0.21 -23.53 -41.26
CA ASN A 726 0.08 -24.99 -41.40
C ASN A 726 -1.19 -25.51 -40.72
N LYS A 727 -2.09 -26.21 -41.42
CA LYS A 727 -3.34 -26.77 -40.87
C LYS A 727 -3.14 -27.47 -39.49
N MET A 728 -3.97 -27.10 -38.52
CA MET A 728 -4.01 -27.74 -37.20
C MET A 728 -4.55 -29.17 -37.30
N LYS A 729 -3.94 -30.11 -36.59
CA LYS A 729 -4.53 -31.43 -36.31
C LYS A 729 -5.40 -31.38 -35.04
N THR A 730 -6.21 -32.41 -34.85
CA THR A 730 -7.03 -32.61 -33.64
C THR A 730 -6.18 -32.64 -32.37
N THR A 731 -6.77 -32.16 -31.27
CA THR A 731 -6.14 -32.07 -29.94
C THR A 731 -5.73 -33.42 -29.38
N PHE A 732 -4.60 -33.44 -28.68
CA PHE A 732 -4.20 -34.58 -27.86
C PHE A 732 -4.75 -34.44 -26.43
N ILE A 733 -4.55 -35.49 -25.64
CA ILE A 733 -4.93 -35.54 -24.24
C ILE A 733 -4.05 -34.57 -23.44
N SER A 734 -4.66 -33.89 -22.47
CA SER A 734 -3.99 -32.93 -21.61
C SER A 734 -2.95 -33.61 -20.71
N GLU A 735 -1.81 -32.96 -20.50
CA GLU A 735 -0.73 -33.51 -19.67
C GLU A 735 -1.12 -33.61 -18.19
N THR A 736 -2.00 -32.71 -17.72
CA THR A 736 -2.55 -32.80 -16.36
C THR A 736 -3.40 -34.05 -16.14
N PHE A 737 -4.17 -34.48 -17.15
CA PHE A 737 -4.94 -35.72 -17.05
C PHE A 737 -4.01 -36.94 -16.98
N LYS A 738 -2.94 -36.96 -17.78
CA LYS A 738 -1.91 -38.02 -17.68
C LYS A 738 -1.22 -38.06 -16.32
N LEU A 739 -0.94 -36.88 -15.74
CA LEU A 739 -0.37 -36.78 -14.40
C LEU A 739 -1.31 -37.38 -13.35
N ILE A 740 -2.61 -37.07 -13.42
CA ILE A 740 -3.62 -37.67 -12.53
C ILE A 740 -3.67 -39.20 -12.70
N LEU A 741 -3.67 -39.70 -13.94
CA LEU A 741 -3.64 -41.15 -14.20
C LEU A 741 -2.40 -41.80 -13.56
N LYS A 742 -1.24 -41.14 -13.62
CA LYS A 742 -0.01 -41.65 -13.00
C LYS A 742 -0.05 -41.59 -11.48
N GLU A 743 -0.66 -40.56 -10.89
CA GLU A 743 -0.88 -40.47 -9.44
C GLU A 743 -1.84 -41.57 -8.97
N LEU A 744 -2.92 -41.86 -9.71
CA LEU A 744 -3.84 -42.94 -9.39
C LEU A 744 -3.19 -44.32 -9.55
N GLN A 745 -2.38 -44.53 -10.60
CA GLN A 745 -1.56 -45.74 -10.77
C GLN A 745 -0.57 -45.92 -9.63
N SER A 746 0.00 -44.84 -9.08
CA SER A 746 0.90 -44.91 -7.91
C SER A 746 0.19 -45.38 -6.63
N LEU A 747 -1.13 -45.23 -6.58
CA LEU A 747 -2.01 -45.75 -5.52
C LEU A 747 -2.52 -47.17 -5.84
N SER A 748 -1.94 -47.85 -6.83
CA SER A 748 -2.36 -49.17 -7.32
C SER A 748 -3.76 -49.21 -7.95
N ILE A 749 -4.29 -48.06 -8.37
CA ILE A 749 -5.54 -47.96 -9.13
C ILE A 749 -5.20 -47.95 -10.62
N ASN A 750 -5.47 -49.06 -11.31
CA ASN A 750 -5.28 -49.13 -12.76
C ASN A 750 -6.50 -48.56 -13.48
N ILE A 751 -6.31 -47.53 -14.30
CA ILE A 751 -7.33 -46.92 -15.14
C ILE A 751 -6.94 -47.15 -16.59
N GLU A 752 -7.78 -47.90 -17.29
CA GLU A 752 -7.62 -48.21 -18.70
C GLU A 752 -8.73 -47.56 -19.51
N THR A 753 -8.44 -47.22 -20.76
CA THR A 753 -9.43 -46.70 -21.71
C THR A 753 -9.61 -47.66 -22.84
N PHE A 754 -10.86 -47.84 -23.27
CA PHE A 754 -11.21 -48.82 -24.29
C PHE A 754 -11.74 -48.10 -25.53
N CYS A 755 -11.33 -48.55 -26.71
CA CYS A 755 -12.02 -48.19 -27.94
C CYS A 755 -13.23 -49.10 -28.12
N ILE A 756 -14.39 -48.51 -28.40
CA ILE A 756 -15.60 -49.23 -28.76
C ILE A 756 -15.68 -49.25 -30.29
N PHE A 757 -15.54 -50.43 -30.88
CA PHE A 757 -15.81 -50.64 -32.30
C PHE A 757 -17.20 -51.22 -32.47
N ASN A 758 -18.10 -50.50 -33.14
CA ASN A 758 -19.38 -51.06 -33.59
C ASN A 758 -19.15 -51.78 -34.93
N ASN A 759 -18.73 -53.04 -34.87
CA ASN A 759 -18.91 -53.96 -36.00
C ASN A 759 -20.11 -54.85 -35.69
N ASN A 760 -21.03 -54.95 -36.66
CA ASN A 760 -22.31 -55.66 -36.59
C ASN A 760 -22.32 -56.83 -35.57
N ASN A 761 -22.98 -56.58 -34.43
CA ASN A 761 -23.37 -57.51 -33.36
C ASN A 761 -22.35 -57.96 -32.29
N PHE A 762 -21.09 -57.51 -32.28
CA PHE A 762 -20.20 -57.76 -31.14
C PHE A 762 -19.40 -56.51 -30.71
N ILE A 763 -19.58 -56.10 -29.45
CA ILE A 763 -18.80 -55.02 -28.82
C ILE A 763 -17.47 -55.63 -28.36
N ASN A 764 -16.41 -55.45 -29.14
CA ASN A 764 -15.05 -55.80 -28.71
C ASN A 764 -14.39 -54.58 -28.07
N ASN A 765 -14.04 -54.69 -26.78
CA ASN A 765 -13.31 -53.65 -26.04
C ASN A 765 -11.81 -53.90 -26.14
N LEU A 766 -11.11 -53.09 -26.93
CA LEU A 766 -9.64 -53.13 -27.01
C LEU A 766 -9.04 -52.06 -26.09
N PRO A 767 -8.15 -52.42 -25.15
CA PRO A 767 -7.49 -51.45 -24.29
C PRO A 767 -6.55 -50.57 -25.11
N ILE A 768 -6.63 -49.26 -24.91
CA ILE A 768 -5.76 -48.23 -25.48
C ILE A 768 -4.90 -47.67 -24.37
N ASN A 769 -3.58 -47.75 -24.58
CA ASN A 769 -2.62 -47.05 -23.74
C ASN A 769 -2.59 -45.56 -24.10
N ILE A 770 -3.26 -44.73 -23.29
CA ILE A 770 -3.28 -43.26 -23.39
C ILE A 770 -1.93 -42.59 -23.06
N ILE A 771 -1.08 -43.32 -22.34
CA ILE A 771 0.16 -42.77 -21.77
C ILE A 771 1.24 -42.53 -22.84
N TYR A 772 1.15 -43.17 -24.01
CA TYR A 772 2.07 -43.02 -25.14
C TYR A 772 1.37 -42.38 -26.34
#